data_AF-A0A1H5IG83-F1
#
_entry.id   AF-A0A1H5IG83-F1
#
_cell.length_a   1.000
_cell.length_b   1.000
_cell.length_c   1.000
_cell.angle_alpha   90.00
_cell.angle_beta   90.00
_cell.angle_gamma   90.00
#
_symmetry.space_group_name_H-M   'P 1'
#
loop_
_entity.id
_entity.type
_entity.pdbx_description
1 polymer ?
#
loop_
_entity_poly.entity_id
_entity_poly.type
_entity_poly.pdbx_seq_one_letter_code
_entity_poly.pdbx_strand_id
1 'polypeptide(L)'
;MPCDVHTHHEGRIRRFPHGAVRRAVLEYAINLCAWQRTDLTTRHRTDESYVQRRPFALRAPDDIVSLRTRVEELVAGLLEDFPAEAGEFADQMAALLPIVADRQQGIDTLKEQCRRLYVIEHGTSGTEPPDDGDFRIVATEDAAEVHVRSRAQDQVSVHWPERTDLDSDDYLTAVSRCLVSARERGRALSEDEVLAIHLAYTLASDGERVPLPVRPWSSPGFRDTQSYMSITDPGEGHLLGTTRRSENLRGVIVHIEHLERGNAQDREAVEPYRIPAPQSISRVRLHTGTTAPVSSYVGRPMFEGNVADSLLKTVHTVSAACSALFMDGLTECKLAMERMTATEAIDFMRAIAGNVRRNRHTQALSAAFNLNTPIVDDRPATMRSHAGRPRTISDRFEVGLLGIELVAEAGFDKVTWDGTADTYPSRCVIEQLTFEQAVTLVHRAHEAGLLTYFSAGFRFHHLADVTYTGTDGVGVGGAQILRYMDQQTGHHGPFKEENITTILQIRDEAAASVLGQGAALLAGLDQMFFEKSITAGQNQARESLYPALAQRDEARVAALLPSVRHARVIPDSAIEPPVLGSARRLIAAGHASLAATAYAPLEFSRLLVRLERAVRQHDAEHAAELLSAARAQVDQSEGDFSSEQLPSVA
;
A
#
# COMPACT_ATOMS: atom_id res chain seq x y z
N MET A 1 10.68 -48.93 34.50
CA MET A 1 10.07 -48.59 33.20
C MET A 1 10.36 -47.12 32.95
N PRO A 2 11.19 -46.76 31.96
CA PRO A 2 11.40 -45.36 31.62
C PRO A 2 10.20 -44.84 30.83
N CYS A 3 9.80 -43.60 31.13
CA CYS A 3 8.77 -42.86 30.42
C CYS A 3 9.13 -42.69 28.95
N ASP A 4 8.17 -42.98 28.07
CA ASP A 4 8.29 -42.74 26.65
C ASP A 4 8.39 -41.24 26.35
N VAL A 5 9.35 -40.98 25.48
CA VAL A 5 9.77 -39.70 24.93
C VAL A 5 8.61 -39.12 24.11
N HIS A 6 8.28 -37.84 24.36
CA HIS A 6 7.50 -37.05 23.42
C HIS A 6 8.23 -37.05 22.07
N THR A 7 7.74 -37.84 21.11
CA THR A 7 8.19 -37.80 19.72
C THR A 7 7.83 -36.43 19.16
N HIS A 8 8.82 -35.53 19.11
CA HIS A 8 8.75 -34.36 18.25
C HIS A 8 8.56 -34.86 16.82
N HIS A 9 7.43 -34.52 16.20
CA HIS A 9 7.24 -34.74 14.77
C HIS A 9 8.42 -34.10 14.01
N GLU A 10 9.12 -34.89 13.22
CA GLU A 10 10.24 -34.42 12.38
C GLU A 10 9.74 -33.27 11.50
N GLY A 11 10.23 -32.06 11.78
CA GLY A 11 9.83 -30.85 11.06
C GLY A 11 10.24 -30.92 9.58
N ARG A 12 9.46 -30.27 8.71
CA ARG A 12 9.76 -30.22 7.27
C ARG A 12 11.02 -29.41 6.99
N ILE A 13 11.75 -29.75 5.94
CA ILE A 13 13.11 -29.28 5.67
C ILE A 13 13.20 -28.55 4.32
N ARG A 14 13.85 -27.38 4.29
CA ARG A 14 14.32 -26.72 3.05
C ARG A 14 15.84 -26.70 3.04
N ARG A 15 16.47 -27.06 1.93
CA ARG A 15 17.93 -27.05 1.78
C ARG A 15 18.40 -25.82 0.99
N PHE A 16 19.40 -25.13 1.51
CA PHE A 16 20.03 -23.99 0.83
C PHE A 16 21.52 -24.24 0.59
N PRO A 17 22.05 -23.96 -0.62
CA PRO A 17 23.45 -24.14 -0.91
C PRO A 17 24.32 -23.07 -0.22
N HIS A 18 25.62 -23.35 -0.09
CA HIS A 18 26.62 -22.42 0.47
C HIS A 18 26.54 -21.00 -0.11
N GLY A 19 26.29 -20.86 -1.41
CA GLY A 19 26.17 -19.56 -2.06
C GLY A 19 25.00 -18.73 -1.53
N ALA A 20 23.85 -19.36 -1.30
CA ALA A 20 22.66 -18.70 -0.76
C ALA A 20 22.86 -18.27 0.70
N VAL A 21 23.47 -19.13 1.53
CA VAL A 21 23.79 -18.80 2.92
C VAL A 21 24.74 -17.61 2.99
N ARG A 22 25.79 -17.59 2.16
CA ARG A 22 26.76 -16.49 2.11
C ARG A 22 26.10 -15.18 1.67
N ARG A 23 25.24 -15.21 0.65
CA ARG A 23 24.45 -14.06 0.21
C ARG A 23 23.55 -13.55 1.33
N ALA A 24 22.86 -14.45 2.04
CA ALA A 24 22.00 -14.10 3.16
C ALA A 24 22.77 -13.39 4.29
N VAL A 25 23.97 -13.87 4.65
CA VAL A 25 24.82 -13.23 5.67
C VAL A 25 25.30 -11.84 5.24
N LEU A 26 25.70 -11.66 3.98
CA LEU A 26 26.11 -10.34 3.47
C LEU A 26 24.94 -9.36 3.38
N GLU A 27 23.76 -9.81 2.95
CA GLU A 27 22.54 -9.01 2.96
C GLU A 27 22.14 -8.61 4.39
N TYR A 28 22.33 -9.49 5.37
CA TYR A 28 22.11 -9.13 6.77
C TYR A 28 23.09 -8.05 7.25
N ALA A 29 24.37 -8.15 6.89
CA ALA A 29 25.34 -7.10 7.17
C ALA A 29 24.96 -5.75 6.53
N ILE A 30 24.42 -5.74 5.30
CA ILE A 30 23.91 -4.52 4.65
C ILE A 30 22.74 -3.92 5.45
N ASN A 31 21.76 -4.72 5.83
CA ASN A 31 20.61 -4.26 6.63
C ASN A 31 21.08 -3.70 7.99
N LEU A 32 22.08 -4.33 8.60
CA LEU A 32 22.64 -3.89 9.86
C LEU A 32 23.40 -2.56 9.73
N CYS A 33 24.10 -2.30 8.62
CA CYS A 33 24.66 -0.98 8.33
C CYS A 33 23.58 0.11 8.25
N ALA A 34 22.43 -0.19 7.64
CA ALA A 34 21.31 0.74 7.55
C ALA A 34 20.66 1.00 8.92
N TRP A 35 20.50 -0.05 9.73
CA TRP A 35 20.05 0.07 11.12
C TRP A 35 21.01 0.92 11.95
N GLN A 36 22.31 0.65 11.89
CA GLN A 36 23.33 1.42 12.63
C GLN A 36 23.34 2.89 12.22
N ARG A 37 23.17 3.18 10.92
CA ARG A 37 23.05 4.56 10.42
C ARG A 37 21.83 5.25 11.03
N THR A 38 20.69 4.58 11.03
CA THR A 38 19.44 5.12 11.60
C THR A 38 19.62 5.41 13.09
N ASP A 39 20.14 4.45 13.86
CA ASP A 39 20.37 4.60 15.30
C ASP A 39 21.33 5.76 15.63
N LEU A 40 22.48 5.84 14.95
CA LEU A 40 23.44 6.92 15.16
C LEU A 40 22.88 8.28 14.74
N THR A 41 22.14 8.35 13.64
CA THR A 41 21.46 9.59 13.24
C THR A 41 20.47 10.03 14.30
N THR A 42 19.61 9.14 14.80
CA THR A 42 18.62 9.47 15.82
C THR A 42 19.25 9.95 17.13
N ARG A 43 20.39 9.38 17.54
CA ARG A 43 21.08 9.76 18.78
C ARG A 43 21.89 11.05 18.67
N HIS A 44 22.47 11.33 17.50
CA HIS A 44 23.51 12.36 17.35
C HIS A 44 23.15 13.49 16.39
N ARG A 45 22.01 13.43 15.69
CA ARG A 45 21.58 14.44 14.70
C ARG A 45 20.18 14.95 14.99
N THR A 46 19.92 16.18 14.57
CA THR A 46 18.60 16.80 14.53
C THR A 46 18.17 17.02 13.08
N ASP A 47 16.89 17.32 12.87
CA ASP A 47 16.35 17.65 11.54
C ASP A 47 17.06 18.85 10.88
N GLU A 48 17.55 19.78 11.69
CA GLU A 48 18.25 20.98 11.24
C GLU A 48 19.73 20.72 10.93
N SER A 49 20.33 19.72 11.58
CA SER A 49 21.77 19.43 11.46
C SER A 49 22.08 18.25 10.54
N TYR A 50 21.06 17.58 10.01
CA TYR A 50 21.23 16.44 9.11
C TYR A 50 21.76 16.87 7.75
N VAL A 51 22.79 16.18 7.26
CA VAL A 51 23.37 16.39 5.93
C VAL A 51 23.46 15.04 5.24
N GLN A 52 23.01 14.97 3.99
CA GLN A 52 23.02 13.75 3.19
C GLN A 52 24.19 13.82 2.21
N ARG A 53 25.28 13.14 2.56
CA ARG A 53 26.52 13.20 1.77
C ARG A 53 26.52 12.31 0.53
N ARG A 54 25.53 11.43 0.38
CA ARG A 54 25.49 10.44 -0.70
C ARG A 54 24.08 10.38 -1.31
N PRO A 55 23.96 10.34 -2.66
CA PRO A 55 22.68 10.08 -3.30
C PRO A 55 22.22 8.64 -3.01
N PHE A 56 20.94 8.34 -3.24
CA PHE A 56 20.48 6.94 -3.23
C PHE A 56 21.26 6.13 -4.27
N ALA A 57 21.84 5.02 -3.83
CA ALA A 57 22.57 4.11 -4.71
C ALA A 57 21.58 3.27 -5.53
N LEU A 58 21.83 3.15 -6.84
CA LEU A 58 21.21 2.10 -7.64
C LEU A 58 21.69 0.75 -7.13
N ARG A 59 20.80 -0.23 -7.14
CA ARG A 59 21.17 -1.58 -6.71
C ARG A 59 22.17 -2.19 -7.71
N ALA A 60 23.34 -2.56 -7.21
CA ALA A 60 24.34 -3.33 -7.95
C ALA A 60 23.94 -4.82 -8.02
N PRO A 61 24.61 -5.65 -8.85
CA PRO A 61 24.40 -7.09 -8.84
C PRO A 61 24.54 -7.70 -7.44
N ASP A 62 23.73 -8.71 -7.14
CA ASP A 62 23.75 -9.39 -5.83
C ASP A 62 24.78 -10.54 -5.77
N ASP A 63 25.87 -10.47 -6.53
CA ASP A 63 26.96 -11.44 -6.38
C ASP A 63 27.78 -11.13 -5.11
N ILE A 64 28.50 -12.14 -4.62
CA ILE A 64 29.24 -12.07 -3.36
C ILE A 64 30.24 -10.91 -3.32
N VAL A 65 30.89 -10.60 -4.45
CA VAL A 65 31.88 -9.52 -4.52
C VAL A 65 31.18 -8.17 -4.41
N SER A 66 30.14 -7.95 -5.21
CA SER A 66 29.36 -6.71 -5.18
C SER A 66 28.68 -6.48 -3.82
N LEU A 67 28.14 -7.51 -3.18
CA LEU A 67 27.55 -7.39 -1.84
C LEU A 67 28.62 -7.03 -0.79
N ARG A 68 29.80 -7.65 -0.86
CA ARG A 68 30.91 -7.33 0.05
C ARG A 68 31.35 -5.87 -0.11
N THR A 69 31.58 -5.44 -1.34
CA THR A 69 31.96 -4.05 -1.65
C THR A 69 30.91 -3.08 -1.14
N ARG A 70 29.62 -3.41 -1.28
CA ARG A 70 28.54 -2.59 -0.73
C ARG A 70 28.59 -2.48 0.79
N VAL A 71 28.90 -3.55 1.52
CA VAL A 71 29.11 -3.46 2.98
C VAL A 71 30.29 -2.55 3.30
N GLU A 72 31.42 -2.72 2.61
CA GLU A 72 32.63 -1.88 2.80
C GLU A 72 32.31 -0.40 2.58
N GLU A 73 31.58 -0.05 1.51
CA GLU A 73 31.17 1.31 1.20
C GLU A 73 30.22 1.90 2.25
N LEU A 74 29.26 1.12 2.74
CA LEU A 74 28.32 1.53 3.77
C LEU A 74 29.01 1.77 5.11
N VAL A 75 29.94 0.89 5.51
CA VAL A 75 30.76 1.05 6.72
C VAL A 75 31.66 2.26 6.61
N ALA A 76 32.33 2.47 5.47
CA ALA A 76 33.14 3.66 5.24
C ALA A 76 32.28 4.94 5.33
N GLY A 77 31.05 4.90 4.83
CA GLY A 77 30.10 6.02 4.98
C GLY A 77 29.68 6.27 6.42
N LEU A 78 29.47 5.22 7.21
CA LEU A 78 29.19 5.36 8.65
C LEU A 78 30.34 6.04 9.39
N LEU A 79 31.59 5.64 9.12
CA LEU A 79 32.78 6.28 9.71
C LEU A 79 32.95 7.74 9.27
N GLU A 80 32.57 8.08 8.03
CA GLU A 80 32.61 9.44 7.51
C GLU A 80 31.59 10.35 8.19
N ASP A 81 30.41 9.81 8.49
CA ASP A 81 29.29 10.53 9.11
C ASP A 81 29.39 10.58 10.65
N PHE A 82 29.99 9.55 11.26
CA PHE A 82 30.10 9.32 12.70
C PHE A 82 31.48 8.78 13.09
N PRO A 83 32.56 9.57 12.95
CA PRO A 83 33.93 9.10 13.11
C PRO A 83 34.28 8.66 14.54
N ALA A 84 33.59 9.18 15.55
CA ALA A 84 33.84 8.81 16.95
C ALA A 84 33.00 7.59 17.38
N GLU A 85 31.81 7.44 16.82
CA GLU A 85 30.79 6.49 17.29
C GLU A 85 30.76 5.19 16.47
N ALA A 86 31.13 5.22 15.19
CA ALA A 86 31.05 4.06 14.30
C ALA A 86 32.29 3.15 14.32
N GLY A 87 33.33 3.49 15.09
CA GLY A 87 34.62 2.78 15.09
C GLY A 87 34.51 1.30 15.44
N GLU A 88 33.87 0.97 16.56
CA GLU A 88 33.71 -0.42 17.01
C GLU A 88 32.92 -1.27 16.00
N PHE A 89 31.83 -0.72 15.47
CA PHE A 89 31.02 -1.37 14.44
C PHE A 89 31.83 -1.66 13.18
N ALA A 90 32.63 -0.69 12.74
CA ALA A 90 33.49 -0.84 11.56
C ALA A 90 34.55 -1.93 11.75
N ASP A 91 35.18 -2.00 12.92
CA ASP A 91 36.17 -3.03 13.25
C ASP A 91 35.54 -4.43 13.25
N GLN A 92 34.33 -4.56 13.81
CA GLN A 92 33.58 -5.83 13.81
C GLN A 92 33.24 -6.28 12.38
N MET A 93 32.82 -5.36 11.51
CA MET A 93 32.55 -5.64 10.09
C MET A 93 33.83 -6.02 9.33
N ALA A 94 34.92 -5.28 9.53
CA ALA A 94 36.21 -5.55 8.91
C ALA A 94 36.76 -6.93 9.27
N ALA A 95 36.51 -7.41 10.49
CA ALA A 95 36.89 -8.75 10.92
C ALA A 95 36.02 -9.87 10.31
N LEU A 96 34.74 -9.58 10.01
CA LEU A 96 33.76 -10.56 9.51
C LEU A 96 33.85 -10.74 7.99
N LEU A 97 34.01 -9.66 7.23
CA LEU A 97 33.90 -9.68 5.77
C LEU A 97 34.89 -10.62 5.06
N PRO A 98 36.18 -10.72 5.45
CA PRO A 98 37.11 -11.65 4.83
C PRO A 98 36.69 -13.12 4.99
N ILE A 99 36.11 -13.47 6.14
CA ILE A 99 35.63 -14.82 6.44
C ILE A 99 34.41 -15.14 5.57
N VAL A 100 33.41 -14.27 5.54
CA VAL A 100 32.19 -14.51 4.75
C VAL A 100 32.49 -14.55 3.26
N ALA A 101 33.41 -13.71 2.76
CA ALA A 101 33.77 -13.67 1.35
C ALA A 101 34.60 -14.88 0.88
N ASP A 102 35.27 -15.58 1.79
CA ASP A 102 36.05 -16.76 1.46
C ASP A 102 35.13 -17.94 1.06
N ARG A 103 35.35 -18.46 -0.15
CA ARG A 103 34.58 -19.55 -0.74
C ARG A 103 34.87 -20.91 -0.09
N GLN A 104 35.98 -21.04 0.64
CA GLN A 104 36.36 -22.28 1.33
C GLN A 104 35.66 -22.45 2.68
N GLN A 105 35.00 -21.42 3.20
CA GLN A 105 34.29 -21.51 4.47
C GLN A 105 33.04 -22.38 4.36
N GLY A 106 32.93 -23.33 5.28
CA GLY A 106 31.75 -24.18 5.46
C GLY A 106 30.58 -23.43 6.07
N ILE A 107 29.41 -24.05 6.04
CA ILE A 107 28.15 -23.44 6.51
C ILE A 107 28.17 -23.14 8.01
N ASP A 108 28.81 -23.97 8.84
CA ASP A 108 28.95 -23.69 10.27
C ASP A 108 29.65 -22.36 10.53
N THR A 109 30.74 -22.08 9.81
CA THR A 109 31.46 -20.81 9.93
C THR A 109 30.59 -19.63 9.48
N LEU A 110 29.84 -19.78 8.40
CA LEU A 110 28.92 -18.74 7.91
C LEU A 110 27.78 -18.48 8.91
N LYS A 111 27.24 -19.54 9.52
CA LYS A 111 26.23 -19.44 10.57
C LYS A 111 26.77 -18.68 11.78
N GLU A 112 27.99 -19.00 12.22
CA GLU A 112 28.65 -18.25 13.31
C GLU A 112 28.86 -16.77 12.95
N GLN A 113 29.15 -16.43 11.70
CA GLN A 113 29.19 -15.02 11.29
C GLN A 113 27.80 -14.37 11.35
N CYS A 114 26.73 -15.09 11.01
CA CYS A 114 25.37 -14.61 11.19
C CYS A 114 25.04 -14.35 12.67
N ARG A 115 25.47 -15.26 13.56
CA ARG A 115 25.33 -15.09 15.01
C ARG A 115 26.03 -13.83 15.50
N ARG A 116 27.25 -13.57 15.02
CA ARG A 116 27.98 -12.35 15.36
C ARG A 116 27.21 -11.11 14.95
N LEU A 117 26.66 -11.07 13.73
CA LEU A 117 25.79 -9.96 13.28
C LEU A 117 24.55 -9.80 14.18
N TYR A 118 23.92 -10.91 14.57
CA TYR A 118 22.77 -10.91 15.47
C TYR A 118 23.09 -10.28 16.83
N VAL A 119 24.24 -10.63 17.41
CA VAL A 119 24.72 -10.05 18.68
C VAL A 119 25.02 -8.56 18.55
N ILE A 120 25.48 -8.09 17.39
CA ILE A 120 25.70 -6.66 17.14
C ILE A 120 24.37 -5.90 17.15
N GLU A 121 23.34 -6.43 16.48
CA GLU A 121 22.02 -5.79 16.41
C GLU A 121 21.28 -5.79 17.76
N HIS A 122 21.34 -6.89 18.51
CA HIS A 122 20.50 -7.10 19.70
C HIS A 122 21.26 -6.97 21.04
N GLY A 123 22.59 -6.83 21.01
CA GLY A 123 23.45 -6.77 22.19
C GLY A 123 23.72 -8.13 22.86
N THR A 124 24.59 -8.14 23.87
CA THR A 124 24.94 -9.32 24.69
C THR A 124 24.10 -9.48 25.95
N SER A 125 23.30 -8.46 26.30
CA SER A 125 22.53 -8.40 27.55
C SER A 125 21.04 -8.13 27.25
N GLY A 126 20.17 -9.14 27.38
CA GLY A 126 18.75 -8.84 27.61
C GLY A 126 17.70 -9.88 27.25
N THR A 127 17.95 -10.77 26.29
CA THR A 127 17.10 -11.94 26.06
C THR A 127 18.00 -13.01 25.43
N GLU A 128 18.17 -14.16 26.09
CA GLU A 128 18.54 -15.34 25.33
C GLU A 128 17.58 -15.42 24.13
N PRO A 129 18.06 -15.66 22.89
CA PRO A 129 17.18 -15.81 21.75
C PRO A 129 16.10 -16.83 22.15
N PRO A 130 14.81 -16.58 21.85
CA PRO A 130 13.74 -17.43 22.34
C PRO A 130 14.05 -18.88 22.02
N ASP A 131 14.13 -19.71 23.08
CA ASP A 131 14.52 -21.14 23.01
C ASP A 131 13.57 -21.95 22.10
N ASP A 132 12.43 -21.34 21.73
CA ASP A 132 11.29 -21.90 21.02
C ASP A 132 11.00 -21.28 19.63
N GLY A 133 11.97 -20.62 18.99
CA GLY A 133 11.82 -20.04 17.64
C GLY A 133 11.23 -21.00 16.59
N ASP A 134 10.50 -20.46 15.61
CA ASP A 134 9.75 -21.23 14.60
C ASP A 134 10.66 -21.95 13.59
N PHE A 135 11.94 -21.60 13.56
CA PHE A 135 12.94 -22.17 12.67
C PHE A 135 14.14 -22.76 13.44
N ARG A 136 14.74 -23.79 12.87
CA ARG A 136 16.05 -24.32 13.28
C ARG A 136 16.91 -24.57 12.06
N ILE A 137 18.15 -24.08 12.06
CA ILE A 137 19.07 -24.25 10.93
C ILE A 137 20.20 -25.18 11.34
N VAL A 138 20.35 -26.29 10.62
CA VAL A 138 21.40 -27.29 10.79
C VAL A 138 22.35 -27.19 9.61
N ALA A 139 23.65 -27.03 9.88
CA ALA A 139 24.66 -27.11 8.86
C ALA A 139 24.93 -28.58 8.52
N THR A 140 25.01 -28.87 7.23
CA THR A 140 25.55 -30.14 6.72
C THR A 140 26.78 -29.84 5.87
N GLU A 141 27.46 -30.89 5.40
CA GLU A 141 28.65 -30.75 4.56
C GLU A 141 28.37 -29.95 3.28
N ASP A 142 27.16 -30.05 2.71
CA ASP A 142 26.83 -29.47 1.41
C ASP A 142 25.78 -28.33 1.46
N ALA A 143 24.93 -28.30 2.49
CA ALA A 143 23.78 -27.41 2.55
C ALA A 143 23.38 -26.97 3.98
N ALA A 144 22.73 -25.82 4.09
CA ALA A 144 22.00 -25.44 5.30
C ALA A 144 20.61 -26.06 5.22
N GLU A 145 20.29 -26.93 6.18
CA GLU A 145 18.97 -27.52 6.35
C GLU A 145 18.14 -26.65 7.30
N VAL A 146 17.09 -26.03 6.76
CA VAL A 146 16.18 -25.18 7.51
C VAL A 146 14.95 -26.00 7.88
N HIS A 147 14.80 -26.28 9.17
CA HIS A 147 13.68 -27.01 9.75
C HIS A 147 12.62 -26.04 10.27
N VAL A 148 11.38 -26.21 9.84
CA VAL A 148 10.23 -25.44 10.35
C VAL A 148 9.58 -26.19 11.52
N ARG A 149 9.47 -25.56 12.69
CA ARG A 149 8.87 -26.15 13.89
C ARG A 149 7.34 -26.08 13.81
N SER A 150 6.67 -27.13 14.29
CA SER A 150 5.22 -27.39 14.12
C SER A 150 4.26 -26.30 14.64
N ARG A 151 4.69 -25.36 15.51
CA ARG A 151 3.81 -24.26 16.00
C ARG A 151 3.30 -23.33 14.89
N ALA A 152 4.01 -23.21 13.78
CA ALA A 152 3.55 -22.45 12.60
C ALA A 152 2.42 -23.15 11.81
N GLN A 153 2.06 -24.38 12.17
CA GLN A 153 1.05 -25.21 11.48
C GLN A 153 -0.36 -25.10 12.11
N ASP A 154 -0.49 -24.62 13.34
CA ASP A 154 -1.71 -24.79 14.15
C ASP A 154 -2.86 -23.80 13.90
N GLN A 155 -2.76 -22.86 12.94
CA GLN A 155 -3.81 -21.83 12.76
C GLN A 155 -4.64 -21.89 11.47
N VAL A 156 -4.37 -22.79 10.51
CA VAL A 156 -5.31 -23.07 9.42
C VAL A 156 -5.12 -24.52 8.96
N SER A 157 -6.21 -25.28 8.94
CA SER A 157 -6.30 -26.65 8.42
C SER A 157 -6.00 -26.70 6.92
N VAL A 158 -4.72 -26.61 6.55
CA VAL A 158 -4.25 -26.98 5.22
C VAL A 158 -3.76 -28.41 5.32
N HIS A 159 -4.46 -29.33 4.64
CA HIS A 159 -4.01 -30.71 4.51
C HIS A 159 -2.79 -30.70 3.59
N TRP A 160 -1.60 -30.66 4.21
CA TRP A 160 -0.37 -30.77 3.47
C TRP A 160 -0.08 -32.26 3.19
N PRO A 161 0.32 -32.65 1.96
CA PRO A 161 0.74 -34.01 1.67
C PRO A 161 1.97 -34.40 2.51
N GLU A 162 2.19 -35.70 2.72
CA GLU A 162 3.26 -36.32 3.55
C GLU A 162 4.72 -36.00 3.13
N ARG A 163 4.96 -34.96 2.33
CA ARG A 163 6.30 -34.54 1.92
C ARG A 163 7.10 -33.99 3.11
N THR A 164 8.32 -34.48 3.25
CA THR A 164 9.33 -33.99 4.20
C THR A 164 10.06 -32.74 3.73
N ASP A 165 10.15 -32.51 2.42
CA ASP A 165 10.78 -31.31 1.83
C ASP A 165 9.77 -30.17 1.66
N LEU A 166 10.17 -28.95 2.02
CA LEU A 166 9.44 -27.70 1.73
C LEU A 166 9.85 -27.18 0.36
N ASP A 167 8.88 -26.76 -0.44
CA ASP A 167 9.14 -25.96 -1.64
C ASP A 167 9.33 -24.47 -1.29
N SER A 168 9.59 -23.64 -2.29
CA SER A 168 9.80 -22.20 -2.11
C SER A 168 8.54 -21.50 -1.57
N ASP A 169 7.35 -21.89 -2.04
CA ASP A 169 6.08 -21.28 -1.66
C ASP A 169 5.75 -21.56 -0.18
N ASP A 170 5.91 -22.81 0.26
CA ASP A 170 5.71 -23.23 1.64
C ASP A 170 6.70 -22.53 2.57
N TYR A 171 7.96 -22.41 2.13
CA TYR A 171 9.00 -21.74 2.89
C TYR A 171 8.73 -20.24 3.06
N LEU A 172 8.40 -19.52 1.97
CA LEU A 172 8.06 -18.09 2.02
C LEU A 172 6.81 -17.84 2.87
N THR A 173 5.81 -18.73 2.80
CA THR A 173 4.63 -18.68 3.66
C THR A 173 5.00 -18.84 5.12
N ALA A 174 5.84 -19.83 5.46
CA ALA A 174 6.29 -20.07 6.83
C ALA A 174 7.07 -18.87 7.40
N VAL A 175 7.95 -18.27 6.60
CA VAL A 175 8.72 -17.08 7.01
C VAL A 175 7.79 -15.89 7.25
N SER A 176 6.82 -15.63 6.37
CA SER A 176 5.86 -14.54 6.59
C SER A 176 5.01 -14.76 7.85
N ARG A 177 4.57 -15.99 8.10
CA ARG A 177 3.82 -16.33 9.33
C ARG A 177 4.65 -16.14 10.59
N CYS A 178 5.92 -16.53 10.56
CA CYS A 178 6.86 -16.27 11.66
C CYS A 178 7.00 -14.77 11.92
N LEU A 179 7.17 -13.95 10.88
CA LEU A 179 7.24 -12.49 11.00
C LEU A 179 5.98 -11.89 11.62
N VAL A 180 4.81 -12.30 11.14
CA VAL A 180 3.51 -11.85 11.68
C VAL A 180 3.35 -12.29 13.14
N SER A 181 3.59 -13.57 13.44
CA SER A 181 3.43 -14.10 14.79
C SER A 181 4.44 -13.52 15.78
N ALA A 182 5.68 -13.28 15.36
CA ALA A 182 6.69 -12.68 16.22
C ALA A 182 6.26 -11.26 16.63
N ARG A 183 5.82 -10.48 15.63
CA ARG A 183 5.32 -9.13 15.80
C ARG A 183 4.07 -9.06 16.68
N GLU A 184 3.08 -9.91 16.45
CA GLU A 184 1.85 -9.95 17.27
C GLU A 184 2.11 -10.32 18.72
N ARG A 185 3.12 -11.16 18.98
CA ARG A 185 3.53 -11.54 20.34
C ARG A 185 4.50 -10.55 20.97
N GLY A 186 4.95 -9.53 20.24
CA GLY A 186 5.98 -8.60 20.69
C GLY A 186 7.30 -9.29 21.05
N ARG A 187 7.60 -10.44 20.44
CA ARG A 187 8.84 -11.19 20.70
C ARG A 187 9.94 -10.79 19.72
N ALA A 188 11.19 -10.85 20.18
CA ALA A 188 12.34 -10.81 19.28
C ALA A 188 12.39 -12.08 18.41
N LEU A 189 13.01 -11.95 17.24
CA LEU A 189 13.36 -13.09 16.39
C LEU A 189 14.63 -13.75 16.94
N SER A 190 14.71 -15.07 16.84
CA SER A 190 15.93 -15.83 17.10
C SER A 190 16.93 -15.71 15.94
N GLU A 191 18.20 -16.07 16.20
CA GLU A 191 19.25 -16.10 15.18
C GLU A 191 18.87 -16.94 13.95
N ASP A 192 18.35 -18.15 14.17
CA ASP A 192 17.94 -19.05 13.08
C ASP A 192 16.76 -18.48 12.28
N GLU A 193 15.84 -17.75 12.92
CA GLU A 193 14.74 -17.06 12.23
C GLU A 193 15.25 -15.89 11.39
N VAL A 194 16.20 -15.10 11.91
CA VAL A 194 16.82 -14.00 11.15
C VAL A 194 17.54 -14.54 9.91
N LEU A 195 18.32 -15.61 10.04
CA LEU A 195 18.95 -16.25 8.88
C LEU A 195 17.91 -16.84 7.91
N ALA A 196 16.84 -17.46 8.41
CA ALA A 196 15.75 -17.97 7.58
C ALA A 196 15.07 -16.86 6.75
N ILE A 197 14.86 -15.68 7.34
CA ILE A 197 14.32 -14.50 6.65
C ILE A 197 15.25 -14.03 5.52
N HIS A 198 16.57 -13.98 5.77
CA HIS A 198 17.52 -13.56 4.73
C HIS A 198 17.70 -14.62 3.63
N LEU A 199 17.51 -15.89 3.94
CA LEU A 199 17.39 -16.96 2.93
C LEU A 199 16.12 -16.79 2.09
N ALA A 200 14.99 -16.38 2.69
CA ALA A 200 13.77 -16.04 1.95
C ALA A 200 13.98 -14.83 1.03
N TYR A 201 14.76 -13.82 1.43
CA TYR A 201 15.12 -12.71 0.54
C TYR A 201 15.92 -13.16 -0.68
N THR A 202 16.75 -14.20 -0.53
CA THR A 202 17.49 -14.78 -1.66
C THR A 202 16.52 -15.40 -2.66
N LEU A 203 15.57 -16.21 -2.20
CA LEU A 203 14.52 -16.78 -3.05
C LEU A 203 13.70 -15.70 -3.78
N ALA A 204 13.26 -14.68 -3.04
CA ALA A 204 12.51 -13.57 -3.62
C ALA A 204 13.32 -12.81 -4.69
N SER A 205 14.62 -12.65 -4.46
CA SER A 205 15.51 -12.00 -5.43
C SER A 205 15.81 -12.87 -6.65
N ASP A 206 15.66 -14.19 -6.53
CA ASP A 206 15.80 -15.16 -7.62
C ASP A 206 14.48 -15.36 -8.40
N GLY A 207 13.42 -14.62 -8.04
CA GLY A 207 12.16 -14.57 -8.78
C GLY A 207 11.01 -15.35 -8.16
N GLU A 208 11.22 -15.99 -7.00
CA GLU A 208 10.15 -16.64 -6.24
C GLU A 208 9.19 -15.59 -5.66
N ARG A 209 7.90 -15.90 -5.65
CA ARG A 209 6.85 -14.95 -5.25
C ARG A 209 6.28 -15.31 -3.89
N VAL A 210 5.86 -14.31 -3.12
CA VAL A 210 5.23 -14.53 -1.82
C VAL A 210 3.79 -15.03 -2.03
N PRO A 211 3.46 -16.29 -1.74
CA PRO A 211 2.19 -16.90 -2.15
C PRO A 211 1.09 -16.65 -1.10
N LEU A 212 0.89 -15.38 -0.73
CA LEU A 212 -0.07 -14.99 0.30
C LEU A 212 -1.26 -14.24 -0.30
N PRO A 213 -2.47 -14.41 0.25
CA PRO A 213 -3.62 -13.59 -0.12
C PRO A 213 -3.32 -12.10 0.00
N VAL A 214 -3.80 -11.31 -0.94
CA VAL A 214 -3.68 -9.85 -0.90
C VAL A 214 -4.72 -9.29 0.07
N ARG A 215 -4.34 -8.32 0.92
CA ARG A 215 -5.30 -7.54 1.71
C ARG A 215 -5.85 -6.40 0.84
N PRO A 216 -7.15 -6.42 0.44
CA PRO A 216 -7.74 -5.34 -0.34
C PRO A 216 -7.85 -4.04 0.46
N TRP A 217 -8.13 -2.93 -0.24
CA TRP A 217 -8.44 -1.63 0.36
C TRP A 217 -9.75 -1.62 1.17
N SER A 218 -10.67 -2.53 0.86
CA SER A 218 -12.07 -2.54 1.32
C SER A 218 -12.86 -1.30 0.87
N SER A 219 -14.18 -1.41 0.87
CA SER A 219 -15.10 -0.34 0.50
C SER A 219 -15.05 0.84 1.49
N PRO A 220 -15.17 2.09 1.00
CA PRO A 220 -15.34 3.28 1.85
C PRO A 220 -16.48 3.09 2.87
N GLY A 221 -16.24 3.45 4.13
CA GLY A 221 -17.19 3.36 5.24
C GLY A 221 -17.42 1.96 5.82
N PHE A 222 -16.85 0.89 5.24
CA PHE A 222 -17.11 -0.51 5.63
C PHE A 222 -15.89 -1.27 6.14
N ARG A 223 -14.86 -0.54 6.56
CA ARG A 223 -13.58 -1.08 7.06
C ARG A 223 -13.31 -0.63 8.50
N ASP A 224 -12.21 -1.15 9.08
CA ASP A 224 -11.82 -0.89 10.46
C ASP A 224 -11.44 0.57 10.75
N THR A 225 -10.95 1.28 9.75
CA THR A 225 -10.73 2.73 9.77
C THR A 225 -11.13 3.35 8.44
N GLN A 226 -11.69 4.56 8.45
CA GLN A 226 -12.07 5.20 7.20
C GLN A 226 -10.85 5.69 6.41
N SER A 227 -9.96 6.44 7.07
CA SER A 227 -8.79 7.04 6.43
C SER A 227 -7.53 6.26 6.79
N TYR A 228 -7.02 5.49 5.83
CA TYR A 228 -5.73 4.81 5.97
C TYR A 228 -4.58 5.81 5.86
N MET A 229 -3.60 5.68 6.76
CA MET A 229 -2.35 6.42 6.65
C MET A 229 -1.40 5.62 5.77
N SER A 230 -1.12 6.15 4.59
CA SER A 230 -0.22 5.54 3.63
C SER A 230 1.20 5.94 4.00
N ILE A 231 1.82 5.12 4.84
CA ILE A 231 3.20 5.32 5.30
C ILE A 231 4.09 5.02 4.09
N THR A 232 4.81 6.03 3.61
CA THR A 232 5.57 5.95 2.37
C THR A 232 7.06 5.78 2.64
N ASP A 233 7.64 4.76 2.04
CA ASP A 233 9.08 4.52 2.07
C ASP A 233 9.55 3.73 0.83
N PRO A 234 10.77 3.92 0.30
CA PRO A 234 11.28 3.07 -0.77
C PRO A 234 11.48 1.58 -0.42
N GLY A 235 11.43 1.23 0.88
CA GLY A 235 11.32 -0.15 1.36
C GLY A 235 12.13 -0.41 2.62
N GLU A 236 13.34 0.13 2.72
CA GLU A 236 14.23 -0.07 3.88
C GLU A 236 13.60 0.40 5.19
N GLY A 237 12.97 1.59 5.20
CA GLY A 237 12.26 2.12 6.35
C GLY A 237 11.02 1.30 6.73
N HIS A 238 10.42 0.60 5.77
CA HIS A 238 9.36 -0.36 6.10
C HIS A 238 9.91 -1.57 6.85
N LEU A 239 10.98 -2.18 6.34
CA LEU A 239 11.62 -3.36 6.95
C LEU A 239 12.19 -3.05 8.35
N LEU A 240 12.82 -1.88 8.49
CA LEU A 240 13.46 -1.43 9.73
C LEU A 240 12.51 -0.69 10.69
N GLY A 241 11.28 -0.41 10.28
CA GLY A 241 10.36 0.42 11.07
C GLY A 241 8.89 0.01 10.96
N THR A 242 8.26 0.29 9.82
CA THR A 242 6.80 0.11 9.66
C THR A 242 6.32 -1.29 10.00
N THR A 243 7.02 -2.34 9.55
CA THR A 243 6.59 -3.73 9.72
C THR A 243 7.07 -4.39 11.01
N ARG A 244 7.73 -3.65 11.92
CA ARG A 244 8.29 -4.22 13.16
C ARG A 244 7.29 -4.37 14.29
N ARG A 245 6.20 -3.59 14.28
CA ARG A 245 5.20 -3.54 15.34
C ARG A 245 3.79 -3.68 14.77
N SER A 246 2.93 -4.47 15.40
CA SER A 246 1.58 -4.73 14.87
C SER A 246 0.74 -3.45 14.88
N GLU A 247 0.97 -2.58 15.87
CA GLU A 247 0.29 -1.30 16.00
C GLU A 247 0.57 -0.38 14.80
N ASN A 248 1.77 -0.46 14.23
CA ASN A 248 2.17 0.35 13.07
C ASN A 248 1.49 -0.07 11.75
N LEU A 249 0.82 -1.22 11.71
CA LEU A 249 0.12 -1.72 10.53
C LEU A 249 -1.40 -1.55 10.60
N ARG A 250 -1.94 -1.16 11.77
CA ARG A 250 -3.37 -0.96 11.96
C ARG A 250 -3.81 0.34 11.30
N GLY A 251 -4.71 0.23 10.32
CA GLY A 251 -5.17 1.41 9.61
C GLY A 251 -4.06 2.11 8.83
N VAL A 252 -3.09 1.34 8.34
CA VAL A 252 -1.99 1.79 7.47
C VAL A 252 -2.04 1.10 6.11
N ILE A 253 -1.59 1.81 5.09
CA ILE A 253 -1.13 1.20 3.83
C ILE A 253 0.39 1.30 3.81
N VAL A 254 1.06 0.19 3.52
CA VAL A 254 2.50 0.19 3.35
C VAL A 254 2.78 0.61 1.90
N HIS A 255 3.12 1.88 1.69
CA HIS A 255 3.25 2.47 0.36
C HIS A 255 4.70 2.59 -0.06
N ILE A 256 5.04 1.90 -1.13
CA ILE A 256 6.42 1.80 -1.60
C ILE A 256 6.63 2.80 -2.73
N GLU A 257 7.36 3.88 -2.44
CA GLU A 257 7.61 4.97 -3.38
C GLU A 257 8.89 5.72 -2.98
N HIS A 258 9.70 6.12 -3.96
CA HIS A 258 10.83 7.00 -3.73
C HIS A 258 10.38 8.47 -3.90
N LEU A 259 10.55 9.25 -2.84
CA LEU A 259 10.10 10.65 -2.75
C LEU A 259 11.23 11.69 -2.96
N GLU A 260 12.46 11.24 -3.17
CA GLU A 260 13.62 12.11 -3.32
C GLU A 260 13.67 12.75 -4.71
N ARG A 261 13.76 14.09 -4.75
CA ARG A 261 13.78 14.88 -5.99
C ARG A 261 14.75 16.06 -5.98
N GLY A 262 15.60 16.14 -4.96
CA GLY A 262 16.55 17.24 -4.77
C GLY A 262 15.89 18.61 -4.55
N ASN A 263 16.70 19.66 -4.45
CA ASN A 263 16.23 21.05 -4.35
C ASN A 263 15.90 21.63 -5.73
N ALA A 264 14.68 22.16 -5.87
CA ALA A 264 14.18 22.91 -7.03
C ALA A 264 14.49 22.26 -8.41
N GLN A 265 13.69 21.26 -8.78
CA GLN A 265 13.73 20.65 -10.10
C GLN A 265 12.41 20.94 -10.84
N ASP A 266 12.54 21.36 -12.09
CA ASP A 266 11.40 21.50 -13.01
C ASP A 266 10.76 20.11 -13.21
N ARG A 267 9.48 19.97 -12.84
CA ARG A 267 8.72 18.71 -12.98
C ARG A 267 8.61 18.24 -14.42
N GLU A 268 8.69 19.16 -15.38
CA GLU A 268 8.72 18.80 -16.80
C GLU A 268 10.07 18.20 -17.20
N ALA A 269 11.16 18.59 -16.56
CA ALA A 269 12.47 18.00 -16.79
C ALA A 269 12.62 16.66 -16.05
N VAL A 270 12.16 16.58 -14.81
CA VAL A 270 12.38 15.43 -13.93
C VAL A 270 11.12 15.12 -13.15
N GLU A 271 10.66 13.87 -13.22
CA GLU A 271 9.52 13.42 -12.44
C GLU A 271 9.76 13.60 -10.93
N PRO A 272 8.75 13.88 -10.08
CA PRO A 272 8.99 14.08 -8.64
C PRO A 272 9.17 12.79 -7.83
N TYR A 273 8.80 11.65 -8.41
CA TYR A 273 8.74 10.35 -7.74
C TYR A 273 9.54 9.31 -8.54
N ARG A 274 10.06 8.28 -7.87
CA ARG A 274 10.74 7.15 -8.55
C ARG A 274 10.10 5.82 -8.20
N ILE A 275 10.25 4.88 -9.14
CA ILE A 275 9.79 3.51 -9.02
C ILE A 275 10.76 2.75 -8.10
N PRO A 276 10.29 2.13 -7.01
CA PRO A 276 11.12 1.28 -6.16
C PRO A 276 11.61 0.02 -6.89
N ALA A 277 12.66 -0.60 -6.37
CA ALA A 277 13.13 -1.88 -6.87
C ALA A 277 12.11 -3.00 -6.56
N PRO A 278 11.71 -3.85 -7.53
CA PRO A 278 10.76 -4.95 -7.30
C PRO A 278 11.16 -5.87 -6.14
N GLN A 279 12.44 -6.12 -5.95
CA GLN A 279 12.89 -6.96 -4.83
C GLN A 279 12.63 -6.33 -3.46
N SER A 280 12.73 -4.99 -3.33
CA SER A 280 12.34 -4.30 -2.11
C SER A 280 10.85 -4.50 -1.83
N ILE A 281 10.05 -4.47 -2.88
CA ILE A 281 8.60 -4.69 -2.82
C ILE A 281 8.29 -6.10 -2.30
N SER A 282 8.93 -7.14 -2.84
CA SER A 282 8.73 -8.52 -2.38
C SER A 282 9.16 -8.74 -0.93
N ARG A 283 10.26 -8.10 -0.49
CA ARG A 283 10.71 -8.15 0.92
C ARG A 283 9.69 -7.48 1.84
N VAL A 284 9.24 -6.28 1.50
CA VAL A 284 8.21 -5.57 2.28
C VAL A 284 6.92 -6.39 2.31
N ARG A 285 6.50 -6.97 1.18
CA ARG A 285 5.33 -7.85 1.11
C ARG A 285 5.44 -9.05 2.06
N LEU A 286 6.62 -9.69 2.10
CA LEU A 286 6.89 -10.83 2.99
C LEU A 286 6.69 -10.44 4.46
N HIS A 287 7.17 -9.26 4.86
CA HIS A 287 7.06 -8.74 6.23
C HIS A 287 5.66 -8.26 6.61
N THR A 288 4.96 -7.60 5.69
CA THR A 288 3.60 -7.13 5.93
C THR A 288 2.63 -8.31 6.11
N GLY A 289 2.86 -9.42 5.39
CA GLY A 289 1.96 -10.56 5.40
C GLY A 289 0.55 -10.15 4.95
N THR A 290 -0.49 -10.61 5.62
CA THR A 290 -1.89 -10.21 5.32
C THR A 290 -2.38 -9.06 6.24
N THR A 291 -1.46 -8.41 6.96
CA THR A 291 -1.80 -7.48 8.05
C THR A 291 -2.24 -6.11 7.54
N ALA A 292 -1.70 -5.64 6.41
CA ALA A 292 -2.03 -4.34 5.82
C ALA A 292 -2.00 -4.42 4.28
N PRO A 293 -2.74 -3.56 3.57
CA PRO A 293 -2.55 -3.37 2.13
C PRO A 293 -1.13 -2.90 1.82
N VAL A 294 -0.58 -3.35 0.69
CA VAL A 294 0.71 -2.90 0.17
C VAL A 294 0.49 -2.25 -1.19
N SER A 295 1.00 -1.05 -1.39
CA SER A 295 0.84 -0.31 -2.65
C SER A 295 2.20 0.16 -3.16
N SER A 296 2.31 0.42 -4.47
CA SER A 296 3.53 1.02 -5.03
C SER A 296 3.20 2.07 -6.08
N TYR A 297 4.05 3.08 -6.15
CA TYR A 297 4.12 3.95 -7.31
C TYR A 297 4.80 3.22 -8.47
N VAL A 298 4.24 3.37 -9.68
CA VAL A 298 4.72 2.70 -10.90
C VAL A 298 5.25 3.69 -11.93
N GLY A 299 5.08 5.00 -11.72
CA GLY A 299 5.66 6.03 -12.57
C GLY A 299 4.65 6.79 -13.42
N ARG A 300 5.19 7.81 -14.10
CA ARG A 300 4.52 8.55 -15.18
C ARG A 300 4.69 7.82 -16.52
N PRO A 301 3.64 7.75 -17.36
CA PRO A 301 3.75 7.25 -18.72
C PRO A 301 4.81 7.99 -19.54
N MET A 302 5.59 7.23 -20.31
CA MET A 302 6.64 7.75 -21.18
C MET A 302 6.20 7.61 -22.63
N PHE A 303 6.18 8.71 -23.38
CA PHE A 303 5.79 8.73 -24.80
C PHE A 303 7.00 9.13 -25.67
N GLU A 304 7.20 8.42 -26.78
CA GLU A 304 8.20 8.65 -27.81
C GLU A 304 7.57 9.50 -28.94
N GLY A 305 7.44 10.82 -28.71
CA GLY A 305 6.77 11.72 -29.65
C GLY A 305 5.35 12.05 -29.16
N ASN A 306 4.34 11.77 -29.98
CA ASN A 306 2.93 11.95 -29.56
C ASN A 306 2.37 10.70 -28.87
N VAL A 307 1.25 10.87 -28.16
CA VAL A 307 0.60 9.79 -27.40
C VAL A 307 0.16 8.66 -28.32
N ALA A 308 -0.51 8.98 -29.43
CA ALA A 308 -1.08 8.00 -30.36
C ALA A 308 -0.03 7.01 -30.90
N ASP A 309 1.12 7.52 -31.35
CA ASP A 309 2.21 6.71 -31.91
C ASP A 309 2.92 5.87 -30.84
N SER A 310 2.94 6.36 -29.59
CA SER A 310 3.66 5.73 -28.47
C SER A 310 2.81 4.75 -27.68
N LEU A 311 1.48 4.87 -27.77
CA LEU A 311 0.53 4.29 -26.82
C LEU A 311 0.75 2.79 -26.63
N LEU A 312 0.94 2.03 -27.72
CA LEU A 312 1.13 0.58 -27.67
C LEU A 312 2.32 0.18 -26.79
N LYS A 313 3.48 0.82 -27.02
CA LYS A 313 4.71 0.52 -26.28
C LYS A 313 4.58 0.93 -24.83
N THR A 314 4.05 2.12 -24.56
CA THR A 314 3.86 2.65 -23.21
C THR A 314 2.89 1.77 -22.41
N VAL A 315 1.73 1.41 -22.98
CA VAL A 315 0.73 0.54 -22.36
C VAL A 315 1.33 -0.83 -22.04
N HIS A 316 2.01 -1.48 -22.98
CA HIS A 316 2.58 -2.81 -22.72
C HIS A 316 3.69 -2.79 -21.67
N THR A 317 4.52 -1.74 -21.65
CA THR A 317 5.61 -1.59 -20.67
C THR A 317 5.04 -1.38 -19.27
N VAL A 318 4.10 -0.43 -19.12
CA VAL A 318 3.46 -0.14 -17.84
C VAL A 318 2.61 -1.32 -17.37
N SER A 319 1.87 -1.97 -18.28
CA SER A 319 1.05 -3.14 -17.94
C SER A 319 1.89 -4.32 -17.49
N ALA A 320 3.05 -4.56 -18.12
CA ALA A 320 3.99 -5.60 -17.69
C ALA A 320 4.54 -5.32 -16.29
N ALA A 321 4.91 -4.07 -15.99
CA ALA A 321 5.36 -3.65 -14.67
C ALA A 321 4.25 -3.84 -13.61
N CYS A 322 3.06 -3.28 -13.83
CA CYS A 322 1.91 -3.45 -12.93
C CYS A 322 1.57 -4.93 -12.71
N SER A 323 1.58 -5.74 -13.77
CA SER A 323 1.30 -7.18 -13.67
C SER A 323 2.33 -7.90 -12.79
N ALA A 324 3.62 -7.59 -12.96
CA ALA A 324 4.68 -8.16 -12.13
C ALA A 324 4.47 -7.81 -10.65
N LEU A 325 4.22 -6.53 -10.36
CA LEU A 325 3.97 -6.04 -9.01
C LEU A 325 2.71 -6.63 -8.36
N PHE A 326 1.63 -6.80 -9.12
CA PHE A 326 0.43 -7.48 -8.62
C PHE A 326 0.66 -8.97 -8.37
N MET A 327 1.47 -9.63 -9.20
CA MET A 327 1.87 -11.02 -8.95
C MET A 327 2.78 -11.15 -7.73
N ASP A 328 3.54 -10.12 -7.37
CA ASP A 328 4.28 -10.01 -6.10
C ASP A 328 3.37 -9.68 -4.91
N GLY A 329 2.04 -9.68 -5.10
CA GLY A 329 1.06 -9.60 -4.02
C GLY A 329 0.69 -8.18 -3.59
N LEU A 330 0.89 -7.18 -4.45
CA LEU A 330 0.45 -5.81 -4.18
C LEU A 330 -1.06 -5.67 -4.24
N THR A 331 -1.57 -4.78 -3.39
CA THR A 331 -2.96 -4.35 -3.41
C THR A 331 -3.19 -3.25 -4.44
N GLU A 332 -2.21 -2.38 -4.69
CA GLU A 332 -2.38 -1.25 -5.59
C GLU A 332 -1.12 -0.92 -6.40
N CYS A 333 -1.34 -0.57 -7.66
CA CYS A 333 -0.38 0.10 -8.52
C CYS A 333 -0.88 1.52 -8.85
N LYS A 334 -0.11 2.54 -8.45
CA LYS A 334 -0.41 3.97 -8.66
C LYS A 334 0.37 4.51 -9.87
N LEU A 335 -0.34 5.14 -10.80
CA LEU A 335 0.18 5.70 -12.04
C LEU A 335 -0.14 7.20 -12.12
N ALA A 336 0.82 8.03 -12.51
CA ALA A 336 0.55 9.45 -12.74
C ALA A 336 -0.10 9.68 -14.12
N MET A 337 -1.22 10.40 -14.16
CA MET A 337 -1.90 10.79 -15.39
C MET A 337 -1.44 12.20 -15.80
N GLU A 338 -0.28 12.27 -16.44
CA GLU A 338 0.31 13.52 -16.92
C GLU A 338 0.59 13.46 -18.43
N ARG A 339 0.69 14.62 -19.07
CA ARG A 339 1.08 14.78 -20.49
C ARG A 339 0.12 14.14 -21.49
N MET A 340 -1.16 14.13 -21.14
CA MET A 340 -2.25 13.62 -21.98
C MET A 340 -3.41 14.62 -21.95
N THR A 341 -4.17 14.71 -23.04
CA THR A 341 -5.53 15.26 -23.00
C THR A 341 -6.47 14.34 -22.22
N ALA A 342 -7.69 14.79 -21.95
CA ALA A 342 -8.71 13.99 -21.28
C ALA A 342 -9.02 12.69 -22.04
N THR A 343 -9.19 12.77 -23.37
CA THR A 343 -9.48 11.59 -24.21
C THR A 343 -8.29 10.62 -24.22
N GLU A 344 -7.06 11.15 -24.36
CA GLU A 344 -5.84 10.34 -24.33
C GLU A 344 -5.66 9.63 -22.98
N ALA A 345 -5.94 10.30 -21.86
CA ALA A 345 -5.88 9.70 -20.53
C ALA A 345 -6.90 8.57 -20.36
N ILE A 346 -8.13 8.74 -20.86
CA ILE A 346 -9.16 7.69 -20.84
C ILE A 346 -8.70 6.48 -21.66
N ASP A 347 -8.21 6.70 -22.89
CA ASP A 347 -7.77 5.63 -23.77
C ASP A 347 -6.57 4.87 -23.18
N PHE A 348 -5.61 5.61 -22.60
CA PHE A 348 -4.48 5.02 -21.89
C PHE A 348 -4.95 4.16 -20.70
N MET A 349 -5.81 4.70 -19.82
CA MET A 349 -6.31 3.96 -18.66
C MET A 349 -7.12 2.73 -19.07
N ARG A 350 -8.02 2.82 -20.06
CA ARG A 350 -8.75 1.66 -20.59
C ARG A 350 -7.81 0.58 -21.11
N ALA A 351 -6.79 0.99 -21.87
CA ALA A 351 -5.79 0.08 -22.40
C ALA A 351 -4.98 -0.60 -21.27
N ILE A 352 -4.58 0.13 -20.23
CA ILE A 352 -3.94 -0.47 -19.04
C ILE A 352 -4.87 -1.45 -18.34
N ALA A 353 -6.12 -1.07 -18.06
CA ALA A 353 -7.09 -1.93 -17.38
C ALA A 353 -7.35 -3.24 -18.14
N GLY A 354 -7.32 -3.22 -19.48
CA GLY A 354 -7.47 -4.40 -20.33
C GLY A 354 -6.21 -5.27 -20.47
N ASN A 355 -5.01 -4.74 -20.21
CA ASN A 355 -3.74 -5.46 -20.43
C ASN A 355 -3.05 -5.91 -19.13
N VAL A 356 -3.36 -5.31 -17.99
CA VAL A 356 -2.79 -5.70 -16.70
C VAL A 356 -3.36 -7.03 -16.22
N ARG A 357 -2.48 -7.97 -15.85
CA ARG A 357 -2.85 -9.24 -15.21
C ARG A 357 -2.93 -9.04 -13.70
N ARG A 358 -4.14 -9.08 -13.16
CA ARG A 358 -4.42 -8.92 -11.72
C ARG A 358 -5.73 -9.62 -11.35
N ASN A 359 -5.94 -9.85 -10.05
CA ASN A 359 -7.29 -10.04 -9.52
C ASN A 359 -7.95 -8.66 -9.37
N ARG A 360 -8.77 -8.28 -10.35
CA ARG A 360 -9.44 -6.97 -10.39
C ARG A 360 -10.39 -6.70 -9.23
N HIS A 361 -10.80 -7.73 -8.48
CA HIS A 361 -11.74 -7.59 -7.38
C HIS A 361 -11.05 -7.42 -6.01
N THR A 362 -9.73 -7.57 -5.94
CA THR A 362 -8.95 -7.38 -4.69
C THR A 362 -7.75 -6.44 -4.84
N GLN A 363 -7.28 -6.25 -6.07
CA GLN A 363 -6.16 -5.38 -6.41
C GLN A 363 -6.71 -4.18 -7.17
N ALA A 364 -6.14 -2.98 -7.01
CA ALA A 364 -6.65 -1.72 -7.52
C ALA A 364 -5.64 -1.01 -8.44
N LEU A 365 -6.10 -0.49 -9.56
CA LEU A 365 -5.35 0.48 -10.38
C LEU A 365 -5.73 1.89 -9.92
N SER A 366 -4.71 2.70 -9.57
CA SER A 366 -4.91 4.09 -9.19
C SER A 366 -4.34 5.06 -10.20
N ALA A 367 -5.13 6.08 -10.53
CA ALA A 367 -4.73 7.20 -11.37
C ALA A 367 -4.50 8.45 -10.51
N ALA A 368 -3.29 9.00 -10.56
CA ALA A 368 -2.90 10.19 -9.84
C ALA A 368 -2.90 11.42 -10.76
N PHE A 369 -3.68 12.43 -10.39
CA PHE A 369 -3.74 13.72 -11.06
C PHE A 369 -3.07 14.77 -10.18
N ASN A 370 -2.11 15.49 -10.75
CA ASN A 370 -1.53 16.63 -10.08
C ASN A 370 -2.46 17.85 -10.23
N LEU A 371 -2.97 18.38 -9.11
CA LEU A 371 -3.90 19.51 -9.12
C LEU A 371 -3.29 20.80 -9.68
N ASN A 372 -1.96 20.89 -9.73
CA ASN A 372 -1.22 22.02 -10.31
C ASN A 372 -0.88 21.83 -11.79
N THR A 373 -1.32 20.74 -12.43
CA THR A 373 -1.10 20.50 -13.86
C THR A 373 -2.42 20.67 -14.61
N PRO A 374 -2.54 21.66 -15.52
CA PRO A 374 -3.72 21.82 -16.34
C PRO A 374 -3.99 20.60 -17.23
N ILE A 375 -5.27 20.29 -17.45
CA ILE A 375 -5.70 19.21 -18.35
C ILE A 375 -6.48 19.82 -19.50
N VAL A 376 -6.16 19.39 -20.73
CA VAL A 376 -6.96 19.76 -21.91
C VAL A 376 -8.11 18.78 -22.03
N ASP A 377 -9.33 19.24 -21.75
CA ASP A 377 -10.55 18.46 -21.94
C ASP A 377 -11.05 18.60 -23.38
N ASP A 378 -10.75 17.58 -24.18
CA ASP A 378 -11.09 17.42 -25.58
C ASP A 378 -12.21 16.39 -25.81
N ARG A 379 -12.88 15.93 -24.74
CA ARG A 379 -13.96 14.94 -24.86
C ARG A 379 -15.10 15.48 -25.74
N PRO A 380 -15.79 14.61 -26.51
CA PRO A 380 -16.88 15.04 -27.39
C PRO A 380 -17.98 15.84 -26.69
N ALA A 381 -18.30 15.51 -25.44
CA ALA A 381 -19.28 16.25 -24.63
C ALA A 381 -18.84 17.71 -24.41
N THR A 382 -17.59 17.91 -23.98
CA THR A 382 -17.00 19.23 -23.73
C THR A 382 -16.92 20.04 -25.03
N MET A 383 -16.43 19.44 -26.12
CA MET A 383 -16.36 20.11 -27.42
C MET A 383 -17.75 20.58 -27.90
N ARG A 384 -18.80 19.78 -27.71
CA ARG A 384 -20.17 20.18 -28.06
C ARG A 384 -20.64 21.40 -27.25
N SER A 385 -20.38 21.41 -25.95
CA SER A 385 -20.72 22.56 -25.09
C SER A 385 -19.83 23.78 -25.29
N HIS A 386 -18.67 23.62 -25.96
CA HIS A 386 -17.64 24.65 -26.08
C HIS A 386 -17.30 24.97 -27.54
N ALA A 387 -18.34 25.15 -28.37
CA ALA A 387 -18.24 25.61 -29.76
C ALA A 387 -17.26 24.81 -30.63
N GLY A 388 -17.17 23.49 -30.42
CA GLY A 388 -16.31 22.58 -31.16
C GLY A 388 -14.83 22.65 -30.79
N ARG A 389 -14.46 23.28 -29.66
CA ARG A 389 -13.07 23.45 -29.22
C ARG A 389 -12.82 22.75 -27.88
N PRO A 390 -11.62 22.20 -27.64
CA PRO A 390 -11.24 21.71 -26.32
C PRO A 390 -11.19 22.85 -25.30
N ARG A 391 -11.32 22.51 -24.02
CA ARG A 391 -11.22 23.45 -22.89
C ARG A 391 -10.01 23.09 -22.03
N THR A 392 -9.11 24.03 -21.78
CA THR A 392 -8.04 23.84 -20.78
C THR A 392 -8.61 24.09 -19.39
N ILE A 393 -8.55 23.08 -18.54
CA ILE A 393 -8.94 23.13 -17.13
C ILE A 393 -7.69 23.38 -16.30
N SER A 394 -7.59 24.56 -15.69
CA SER A 394 -6.44 24.97 -14.88
C SER A 394 -6.80 25.26 -13.42
N ASP A 395 -8.10 25.37 -13.09
CA ASP A 395 -8.54 25.48 -11.70
C ASP A 395 -8.33 24.14 -10.99
N ARG A 396 -7.72 24.17 -9.80
CA ARG A 396 -7.33 22.95 -9.06
C ARG A 396 -8.52 22.07 -8.71
N PHE A 397 -9.63 22.68 -8.33
CA PHE A 397 -10.83 21.95 -7.96
C PHE A 397 -11.51 21.34 -9.20
N GLU A 398 -11.58 22.10 -10.30
CA GLU A 398 -12.06 21.57 -11.59
C GLU A 398 -11.16 20.44 -12.14
N VAL A 399 -9.83 20.52 -12.00
CA VAL A 399 -8.91 19.42 -12.34
C VAL A 399 -9.23 18.18 -11.50
N GLY A 400 -9.46 18.37 -10.19
CA GLY A 400 -9.85 17.29 -9.28
C GLY A 400 -11.15 16.61 -9.67
N LEU A 401 -12.18 17.38 -10.03
CA LEU A 401 -13.48 16.88 -10.51
C LEU A 401 -13.35 16.17 -11.85
N LEU A 402 -12.62 16.75 -12.80
CA LEU A 402 -12.36 16.11 -14.09
C LEU A 402 -11.67 14.76 -13.89
N GLY A 403 -10.68 14.67 -13.00
CA GLY A 403 -10.00 13.41 -12.68
C GLY A 403 -10.96 12.29 -12.24
N ILE A 404 -12.01 12.60 -11.46
CA ILE A 404 -13.05 11.63 -11.07
C ILE A 404 -13.76 11.09 -12.31
N GLU A 405 -14.20 11.98 -13.20
CA GLU A 405 -14.91 11.61 -14.43
C GLU A 405 -14.04 10.72 -15.32
N LEU A 406 -12.77 11.09 -15.55
CA LEU A 406 -11.87 10.33 -16.41
C LEU A 406 -11.60 8.92 -15.86
N VAL A 407 -11.42 8.79 -14.53
CA VAL A 407 -11.16 7.50 -13.87
C VAL A 407 -12.37 6.59 -13.93
N ALA A 408 -13.56 7.13 -13.62
CA ALA A 408 -14.80 6.38 -13.69
C ALA A 408 -15.10 5.92 -15.13
N GLU A 409 -14.91 6.79 -16.12
CA GLU A 409 -15.16 6.47 -17.53
C GLU A 409 -14.17 5.43 -18.09
N ALA A 410 -12.95 5.41 -17.56
CA ALA A 410 -11.90 4.49 -17.99
C ALA A 410 -11.89 3.15 -17.26
N GLY A 411 -12.63 3.01 -16.15
CA GLY A 411 -12.73 1.78 -15.37
C GLY A 411 -11.52 1.51 -14.46
N PHE A 412 -10.87 2.58 -13.97
CA PHE A 412 -9.90 2.47 -12.88
C PHE A 412 -10.61 2.48 -11.52
N ASP A 413 -9.93 1.99 -10.48
CA ASP A 413 -10.55 1.72 -9.18
C ASP A 413 -10.41 2.89 -8.20
N LYS A 414 -9.42 3.76 -8.43
CA LYS A 414 -9.00 4.77 -7.45
C LYS A 414 -8.52 6.06 -8.11
N VAL A 415 -9.04 7.20 -7.65
CA VAL A 415 -8.54 8.53 -7.99
C VAL A 415 -7.60 9.05 -6.89
N THR A 416 -6.45 9.57 -7.29
CA THR A 416 -5.47 10.20 -6.40
C THR A 416 -5.31 11.65 -6.80
N TRP A 417 -5.42 12.57 -5.84
CA TRP A 417 -5.13 13.99 -6.03
C TRP A 417 -3.78 14.34 -5.39
N ASP A 418 -2.82 14.70 -6.23
CA ASP A 418 -1.48 15.07 -5.81
C ASP A 418 -1.27 16.59 -5.86
N GLY A 419 -0.64 17.13 -4.82
CA GLY A 419 -0.35 18.56 -4.70
C GLY A 419 1.09 18.95 -5.03
N THR A 420 1.89 18.09 -5.68
CA THR A 420 3.31 18.39 -5.92
C THR A 420 3.50 19.64 -6.78
N ALA A 421 4.50 20.43 -6.42
CA ALA A 421 5.00 21.59 -7.16
C ALA A 421 6.52 21.47 -7.39
N ASP A 422 7.09 22.37 -8.20
CA ASP A 422 8.54 22.45 -8.47
C ASP A 422 9.39 22.78 -7.22
N THR A 423 8.73 23.23 -6.15
CA THR A 423 9.36 23.44 -4.84
C THR A 423 9.28 22.19 -3.96
N TYR A 424 10.37 21.93 -3.24
CA TYR A 424 10.43 20.91 -2.19
C TYR A 424 10.81 21.56 -0.86
N PRO A 425 10.07 21.30 0.23
CA PRO A 425 8.84 20.50 0.32
C PRO A 425 7.62 21.20 -0.30
N SER A 426 6.69 20.44 -0.88
CA SER A 426 5.45 21.02 -1.42
C SER A 426 4.51 21.49 -0.31
N ARG A 427 3.74 22.55 -0.61
CA ARG A 427 2.56 22.92 0.17
C ARG A 427 1.59 21.74 0.23
N CYS A 428 0.93 21.53 1.37
CA CYS A 428 0.03 20.39 1.50
C CYS A 428 -1.17 20.51 0.55
N VAL A 429 -1.56 19.41 -0.11
CA VAL A 429 -2.64 19.42 -1.11
C VAL A 429 -3.97 19.93 -0.55
N ILE A 430 -4.28 19.63 0.72
CA ILE A 430 -5.51 20.11 1.37
C ILE A 430 -5.49 21.61 1.70
N GLU A 431 -4.33 22.27 1.65
CA GLU A 431 -4.23 23.72 1.75
C GLU A 431 -4.34 24.40 0.37
N GLN A 432 -4.23 23.63 -0.71
CA GLN A 432 -4.37 24.12 -2.08
C GLN A 432 -5.84 24.14 -2.54
N LEU A 433 -6.72 23.53 -1.74
CA LEU A 433 -8.18 23.49 -1.87
C LEU A 433 -8.81 24.11 -0.62
N THR A 434 -10.07 24.53 -0.70
CA THR A 434 -10.86 24.74 0.52
C THR A 434 -11.27 23.40 1.13
N PHE A 435 -11.61 23.38 2.42
CA PHE A 435 -12.10 22.16 3.06
C PHE A 435 -13.38 21.64 2.40
N GLU A 436 -14.32 22.53 2.06
CA GLU A 436 -15.54 22.19 1.32
C GLU A 436 -15.21 21.53 -0.02
N GLN A 437 -14.24 22.07 -0.77
CA GLN A 437 -13.80 21.46 -2.03
C GLN A 437 -13.20 20.07 -1.82
N ALA A 438 -12.38 19.87 -0.78
CA ALA A 438 -11.81 18.56 -0.47
C ALA A 438 -12.90 17.53 -0.11
N VAL A 439 -13.88 17.90 0.73
CA VAL A 439 -15.05 17.05 1.04
C VAL A 439 -15.85 16.75 -0.23
N THR A 440 -16.06 17.75 -1.09
CA THR A 440 -16.79 17.57 -2.36
C THR A 440 -16.10 16.58 -3.28
N LEU A 441 -14.78 16.65 -3.42
CA LEU A 441 -14.02 15.70 -4.24
C LEU A 441 -14.17 14.26 -3.74
N VAL A 442 -14.05 14.04 -2.43
CA VAL A 442 -14.21 12.71 -1.81
C VAL A 442 -15.62 12.19 -2.01
N HIS A 443 -16.63 13.00 -1.68
CA HIS A 443 -18.05 12.66 -1.81
C HIS A 443 -18.39 12.24 -3.25
N ARG A 444 -18.01 13.05 -4.25
CA ARG A 444 -18.29 12.76 -5.66
C ARG A 444 -17.56 11.52 -6.18
N ALA A 445 -16.34 11.28 -5.72
CA ALA A 445 -15.60 10.08 -6.07
C ALA A 445 -16.24 8.81 -5.48
N HIS A 446 -16.69 8.86 -4.23
CA HIS A 446 -17.41 7.75 -3.59
C HIS A 446 -18.78 7.48 -4.25
N GLU A 447 -19.52 8.52 -4.66
CA GLU A 447 -20.76 8.36 -5.44
C GLU A 447 -20.51 7.67 -6.79
N ALA A 448 -19.30 7.85 -7.37
CA ALA A 448 -18.86 7.16 -8.58
C ALA A 448 -18.23 5.76 -8.30
N GLY A 449 -18.20 5.32 -7.05
CA GLY A 449 -17.65 4.02 -6.65
C GLY A 449 -16.13 3.94 -6.65
N LEU A 450 -15.44 5.08 -6.62
CA LEU A 450 -13.99 5.16 -6.64
C LEU A 450 -13.41 5.25 -5.23
N LEU A 451 -12.26 4.61 -5.02
CA LEU A 451 -11.40 4.93 -3.87
C LEU A 451 -10.72 6.30 -4.09
N THR A 452 -10.36 6.96 -3.01
CA THR A 452 -9.84 8.33 -2.97
C THR A 452 -8.52 8.41 -2.23
N TYR A 453 -7.66 9.33 -2.64
CA TYR A 453 -6.38 9.53 -1.99
C TYR A 453 -5.86 10.94 -2.17
N PHE A 454 -5.33 11.52 -1.09
CA PHE A 454 -4.62 12.79 -1.14
C PHE A 454 -3.12 12.57 -0.88
N SER A 455 -2.26 13.21 -1.67
CA SER A 455 -0.81 13.24 -1.43
C SER A 455 -0.16 14.59 -1.68
N ALA A 456 1.09 14.68 -1.22
CA ALA A 456 1.97 15.85 -1.19
C ALA A 456 1.79 16.79 0.03
N GLY A 457 2.91 17.04 0.71
CA GLY A 457 3.07 18.09 1.73
C GLY A 457 2.44 17.82 3.10
N PHE A 458 1.92 16.62 3.37
CA PHE A 458 1.31 16.30 4.66
C PHE A 458 2.30 16.39 5.84
N ARG A 459 1.81 16.93 6.96
CA ARG A 459 2.48 17.10 8.26
C ARG A 459 1.48 16.80 9.37
N PHE A 460 1.93 16.66 10.62
CA PHE A 460 1.06 16.29 11.74
C PHE A 460 -0.23 17.12 11.86
N HIS A 461 -0.14 18.45 11.76
CA HIS A 461 -1.31 19.32 11.91
C HIS A 461 -2.34 19.21 10.77
N HIS A 462 -1.96 18.63 9.62
CA HIS A 462 -2.87 18.41 8.49
C HIS A 462 -3.70 17.12 8.64
N LEU A 463 -3.26 16.17 9.47
CA LEU A 463 -3.82 14.81 9.49
C LEU A 463 -5.26 14.76 9.99
N ALA A 464 -5.60 15.60 10.98
CA ALA A 464 -6.98 15.71 11.46
C ALA A 464 -7.90 16.27 10.37
N ASP A 465 -7.49 17.38 9.74
CA ASP A 465 -8.28 18.05 8.70
C ASP A 465 -8.57 17.13 7.52
N VAL A 466 -7.57 16.37 7.03
CA VAL A 466 -7.81 15.44 5.93
C VAL A 466 -8.66 14.24 6.37
N THR A 467 -8.56 13.78 7.61
CA THR A 467 -9.42 12.70 8.13
C THR A 467 -10.89 13.12 8.14
N TYR A 468 -11.19 14.38 8.45
CA TYR A 468 -12.56 14.92 8.42
C TYR A 468 -13.16 15.02 7.00
N THR A 469 -12.36 14.86 5.94
CA THR A 469 -12.88 14.79 4.57
C THR A 469 -13.50 13.45 4.24
N GLY A 470 -13.19 12.40 5.01
CA GLY A 470 -13.62 11.03 4.72
C GLY A 470 -12.79 10.34 3.66
N THR A 471 -11.66 10.90 3.22
CA THR A 471 -10.78 10.28 2.22
C THR A 471 -10.34 8.87 2.65
N ASP A 472 -10.11 7.99 1.67
CA ASP A 472 -9.77 6.59 1.94
C ASP A 472 -8.30 6.40 2.29
N GLY A 473 -7.41 7.22 1.73
CA GLY A 473 -5.98 7.14 2.02
C GLY A 473 -5.25 8.48 1.95
N VAL A 474 -4.22 8.63 2.79
CA VAL A 474 -3.43 9.85 2.90
C VAL A 474 -1.96 9.51 2.74
N GLY A 475 -1.29 10.10 1.74
CA GLY A 475 0.14 9.93 1.51
C GLY A 475 1.00 10.66 2.52
N VAL A 476 1.65 9.92 3.40
CA VAL A 476 2.52 10.43 4.46
C VAL A 476 3.90 9.83 4.26
N GLY A 477 4.92 10.64 4.01
CA GLY A 477 6.22 10.10 3.59
C GLY A 477 7.37 11.07 3.47
N GLY A 478 7.07 12.34 3.19
CA GLY A 478 8.09 13.35 2.97
C GLY A 478 9.02 13.51 4.17
N ALA A 479 10.21 14.06 3.90
CA ALA A 479 11.25 14.29 4.90
C ALA A 479 10.90 15.36 5.96
N GLN A 480 9.63 15.75 6.02
CA GLN A 480 9.06 16.61 7.06
C GLN A 480 8.34 15.83 8.16
N ILE A 481 8.16 14.51 7.98
CA ILE A 481 7.44 13.68 8.94
C ILE A 481 8.06 12.29 9.12
N LEU A 482 8.41 11.57 8.05
CA LEU A 482 8.87 10.17 8.17
C LEU A 482 10.35 9.96 7.87
N ARG A 483 11.07 11.01 7.46
CA ARG A 483 12.50 10.94 7.15
C ARG A 483 13.24 12.17 7.66
N TYR A 484 14.54 12.02 7.89
CA TYR A 484 15.45 13.16 7.94
C TYR A 484 15.59 13.77 6.54
N MET A 485 15.90 15.06 6.47
CA MET A 485 16.15 15.76 5.20
C MET A 485 17.43 16.56 5.31
N ASP A 486 18.26 16.50 4.28
CA ASP A 486 19.28 17.51 4.08
C ASP A 486 18.63 18.78 3.53
N GLN A 487 18.69 19.87 4.28
CA GLN A 487 18.05 21.13 3.88
C GLN A 487 18.73 21.79 2.66
N GLN A 488 20.01 21.50 2.41
CA GLN A 488 20.77 22.08 1.30
C GLN A 488 20.58 21.33 -0.02
N THR A 489 20.36 20.02 0.04
CA THR A 489 20.21 19.19 -1.16
C THR A 489 18.78 18.70 -1.39
N GLY A 490 17.94 18.66 -0.36
CA GLY A 490 16.60 18.08 -0.40
C GLY A 490 16.59 16.55 -0.37
N HIS A 491 17.76 15.93 -0.22
CA HIS A 491 17.90 14.47 -0.17
C HIS A 491 17.45 13.90 1.17
N HIS A 492 16.96 12.67 1.13
CA HIS A 492 16.35 12.02 2.29
C HIS A 492 17.40 11.26 3.10
N GLY A 493 17.29 11.38 4.41
CA GLY A 493 18.04 10.59 5.38
C GLY A 493 17.24 9.42 5.94
N PRO A 494 17.70 8.85 7.07
CA PRO A 494 17.05 7.72 7.74
C PRO A 494 15.56 7.91 8.03
N PHE A 495 14.88 6.77 8.16
CA PHE A 495 13.45 6.70 8.45
C PHE A 495 13.18 6.95 9.94
N LYS A 496 12.11 7.67 10.25
CA LYS A 496 11.67 8.02 11.61
C LYS A 496 10.47 7.17 12.02
N GLU A 497 10.74 5.95 12.45
CA GLU A 497 9.68 4.99 12.83
C GLU A 497 8.80 5.51 13.97
N GLU A 498 9.37 6.31 14.87
CA GLU A 498 8.70 6.89 16.03
C GLU A 498 7.51 7.78 15.66
N ASN A 499 7.55 8.39 14.47
CA ASN A 499 6.50 9.28 14.01
C ASN A 499 5.25 8.53 13.53
N ILE A 500 5.33 7.22 13.25
CA ILE A 500 4.17 6.40 12.87
C ILE A 500 3.13 6.41 14.00
N THR A 501 3.56 6.23 15.25
CA THR A 501 2.64 6.24 16.40
C THR A 501 1.89 7.56 16.51
N THR A 502 2.60 8.69 16.37
CA THR A 502 2.00 10.03 16.38
C THR A 502 1.03 10.24 15.21
N ILE A 503 1.38 9.80 14.00
CA ILE A 503 0.51 9.87 12.82
C ILE A 503 -0.81 9.14 13.08
N LEU A 504 -0.72 7.90 13.59
CA LEU A 504 -1.90 7.06 13.84
C LEU A 504 -2.74 7.60 14.98
N GLN A 505 -2.12 8.12 16.05
CA GLN A 505 -2.85 8.75 17.14
C GLN A 505 -3.67 9.95 16.66
N ILE A 506 -3.08 10.86 15.88
CA ILE A 506 -3.81 12.04 15.36
C ILE A 506 -4.98 11.59 14.47
N ARG A 507 -4.77 10.59 13.61
CA ARG A 507 -5.83 10.01 12.78
C ARG A 507 -6.94 9.39 13.63
N ASP A 508 -6.60 8.57 14.61
CA ASP A 508 -7.56 7.86 15.46
C ASP A 508 -8.39 8.85 16.30
N GLU A 509 -7.76 9.88 16.87
CA GLU A 509 -8.45 10.96 17.60
C GLU A 509 -9.40 11.74 16.68
N ALA A 510 -8.97 12.07 15.47
CA ALA A 510 -9.81 12.73 14.48
C ALA A 510 -10.97 11.83 14.03
N ALA A 511 -10.73 10.56 13.76
CA ALA A 511 -11.76 9.60 13.37
C ALA A 511 -12.80 9.38 14.48
N ALA A 512 -12.40 9.48 15.75
CA ALA A 512 -13.28 9.37 16.90
C ALA A 512 -14.13 10.63 17.16
N SER A 513 -13.79 11.78 16.57
CA SER A 513 -14.54 13.03 16.72
C SER A 513 -15.91 12.99 16.01
N VAL A 514 -16.77 13.96 16.29
CA VAL A 514 -18.09 14.08 15.62
C VAL A 514 -17.92 14.21 14.10
N LEU A 515 -16.98 15.04 13.64
CA LEU A 515 -16.72 15.23 12.22
C LEU A 515 -16.13 13.95 11.60
N GLY A 516 -15.23 13.26 12.28
CA GLY A 516 -14.66 12.00 11.81
C GLY A 516 -15.70 10.88 11.67
N GLN A 517 -16.57 10.72 12.68
CA GLN A 517 -17.69 9.79 12.63
C GLN A 517 -18.68 10.14 11.51
N GLY A 518 -18.96 11.44 11.33
CA GLY A 518 -19.77 11.93 10.22
C GLY A 518 -19.16 11.60 8.87
N ALA A 519 -17.86 11.83 8.70
CA ALA A 519 -17.14 11.58 7.45
C ALA A 519 -17.11 10.09 7.08
N ALA A 520 -16.86 9.20 8.06
CA ALA A 520 -16.92 7.75 7.85
C ALA A 520 -18.33 7.27 7.47
N LEU A 521 -19.35 7.83 8.11
CA LEU A 521 -20.75 7.55 7.78
C LEU A 521 -21.11 8.04 6.37
N LEU A 522 -20.71 9.26 5.99
CA LEU A 522 -20.96 9.81 4.67
C LEU A 522 -20.32 8.91 3.59
N ALA A 523 -19.05 8.52 3.76
CA ALA A 523 -18.36 7.61 2.85
C ALA A 523 -19.11 6.28 2.66
N GLY A 524 -19.64 5.70 3.76
CA GLY A 524 -20.45 4.48 3.69
C GLY A 524 -21.78 4.69 2.97
N LEU A 525 -22.44 5.82 3.16
CA LEU A 525 -23.68 6.16 2.46
C LEU A 525 -23.43 6.44 0.97
N ASP A 526 -22.34 7.10 0.62
CA ASP A 526 -21.94 7.34 -0.78
C ASP A 526 -21.65 6.02 -1.49
N GLN A 527 -20.93 5.11 -0.82
CA GLN A 527 -20.70 3.76 -1.33
C GLN A 527 -22.01 2.97 -1.50
N MET A 528 -22.93 3.03 -0.54
CA MET A 528 -24.25 2.37 -0.67
C MET A 528 -25.09 2.98 -1.80
N PHE A 529 -24.93 4.28 -2.05
CA PHE A 529 -25.58 4.96 -3.16
C PHE A 529 -25.03 4.47 -4.50
N PHE A 530 -23.71 4.41 -4.65
CA PHE A 530 -23.07 3.81 -5.82
C PHE A 530 -23.57 2.38 -6.06
N GLU A 531 -23.62 1.56 -5.01
CA GLU A 531 -24.10 0.17 -5.07
C GLU A 531 -25.60 0.03 -5.32
N LYS A 532 -26.35 1.13 -5.21
CA LYS A 532 -27.83 1.18 -5.17
C LYS A 532 -28.44 0.31 -4.06
N SER A 533 -27.64 -0.02 -3.03
CA SER A 533 -28.07 -0.74 -1.83
C SER A 533 -28.69 0.21 -0.79
N ILE A 534 -28.52 1.52 -0.95
CA ILE A 534 -29.08 2.56 -0.09
C ILE A 534 -30.62 2.57 -0.11
N THR A 535 -31.25 2.80 1.03
CA THR A 535 -32.71 3.05 1.14
C THR A 535 -33.02 4.54 1.01
N ALA A 536 -34.28 4.89 0.72
CA ALA A 536 -34.70 6.29 0.59
C ALA A 536 -34.37 7.16 1.83
N GLY A 537 -34.61 6.63 3.04
CA GLY A 537 -34.29 7.36 4.28
C GLY A 537 -32.79 7.55 4.50
N GLN A 538 -31.96 6.57 4.12
CA GLN A 538 -30.50 6.70 4.15
C GLN A 538 -30.00 7.70 3.11
N ASN A 539 -30.61 7.74 1.93
CA ASN A 539 -30.29 8.70 0.87
C ASN A 539 -30.55 10.14 1.33
N GLN A 540 -31.71 10.39 1.96
CA GLN A 540 -32.03 11.70 2.55
C GLN A 540 -31.03 12.11 3.64
N ALA A 541 -30.58 11.14 4.46
CA ALA A 541 -29.56 11.40 5.47
C ALA A 541 -28.21 11.74 4.83
N ARG A 542 -27.81 11.05 3.75
CA ARG A 542 -26.61 11.37 2.95
C ARG A 542 -26.64 12.80 2.45
N GLU A 543 -27.73 13.19 1.79
CA GLU A 543 -27.95 14.54 1.25
C GLU A 543 -27.94 15.63 2.34
N SER A 544 -28.32 15.28 3.56
CA SER A 544 -28.29 16.21 4.71
C SER A 544 -26.91 16.30 5.37
N LEU A 545 -26.18 15.17 5.41
CA LEU A 545 -24.90 15.04 6.08
C LEU A 545 -23.76 15.67 5.26
N TYR A 546 -23.77 15.50 3.94
CA TYR A 546 -22.78 16.10 3.03
C TYR A 546 -22.59 17.61 3.24
N PRO A 547 -23.63 18.48 3.13
CA PRO A 547 -23.45 19.91 3.30
C PRO A 547 -23.07 20.28 4.75
N ALA A 548 -23.52 19.51 5.74
CA ALA A 548 -23.14 19.74 7.14
C ALA A 548 -21.64 19.51 7.37
N LEU A 549 -21.10 18.42 6.81
CA LEU A 549 -19.66 18.14 6.84
C LEU A 549 -18.88 19.17 6.04
N ALA A 550 -19.27 19.48 4.81
CA ALA A 550 -18.59 20.44 3.95
C ALA A 550 -18.42 21.83 4.61
N GLN A 551 -19.40 22.23 5.43
CA GLN A 551 -19.40 23.49 6.19
C GLN A 551 -18.75 23.39 7.59
N ARG A 552 -18.28 22.20 8.00
CA ARG A 552 -17.80 21.90 9.36
C ARG A 552 -18.84 22.22 10.45
N ASP A 553 -20.12 22.04 10.16
CA ASP A 553 -21.19 22.24 11.13
C ASP A 553 -21.29 21.03 12.07
N GLU A 554 -20.40 20.99 13.07
CA GLU A 554 -20.29 19.89 14.02
C GLU A 554 -21.61 19.64 14.78
N ALA A 555 -22.35 20.70 15.11
CA ALA A 555 -23.63 20.57 15.81
C ALA A 555 -24.68 19.85 14.95
N ARG A 556 -24.75 20.20 13.65
CA ARG A 556 -25.65 19.54 12.71
C ARG A 556 -25.22 18.11 12.42
N VAL A 557 -23.92 17.84 12.28
CA VAL A 557 -23.40 16.47 12.14
C VAL A 557 -23.79 15.63 13.36
N ALA A 558 -23.56 16.14 14.58
CA ALA A 558 -23.94 15.46 15.83
C ALA A 558 -25.44 15.16 15.89
N ALA A 559 -26.30 16.06 15.43
CA ALA A 559 -27.75 15.85 15.38
C ALA A 559 -28.17 14.78 14.36
N LEU A 560 -27.43 14.63 13.26
CA LEU A 560 -27.70 13.64 12.22
C LEU A 560 -27.18 12.24 12.59
N LEU A 561 -26.04 12.11 13.27
CA LEU A 561 -25.41 10.81 13.57
C LEU A 561 -26.38 9.74 14.13
N PRO A 562 -27.26 10.02 15.13
CA PRO A 562 -28.15 9.02 15.69
C PRO A 562 -29.19 8.48 14.69
N SER A 563 -29.69 9.33 13.77
CA SER A 563 -30.76 8.94 12.83
C SER A 563 -30.25 8.00 11.72
N VAL A 564 -28.93 8.00 11.48
CA VAL A 564 -28.29 7.19 10.43
C VAL A 564 -27.42 6.05 10.97
N ARG A 565 -27.21 5.96 12.28
CA ARG A 565 -26.41 4.90 12.92
C ARG A 565 -26.95 3.48 12.65
N HIS A 566 -28.22 3.37 12.27
CA HIS A 566 -28.87 2.11 11.88
C HIS A 566 -28.65 1.74 10.40
N ALA A 567 -27.95 2.57 9.61
CA ALA A 567 -27.50 2.18 8.28
C ALA A 567 -26.59 0.96 8.42
N ARG A 568 -27.13 -0.19 8.03
CA ARG A 568 -26.66 -1.52 8.42
C ARG A 568 -25.18 -1.71 8.14
N VAL A 569 -24.42 -1.88 9.22
CA VAL A 569 -22.99 -2.17 9.26
C VAL A 569 -22.76 -3.63 8.84
N ILE A 570 -22.80 -3.91 7.54
CA ILE A 570 -22.19 -5.14 7.01
C ILE A 570 -20.78 -4.74 6.57
N PRO A 571 -19.77 -4.93 7.46
CA PRO A 571 -18.40 -4.60 7.11
C PRO A 571 -17.91 -5.55 6.02
N ASP A 572 -16.90 -5.10 5.30
CA ASP A 572 -16.15 -5.98 4.40
C ASP A 572 -15.28 -6.94 5.21
N SER A 573 -14.98 -8.10 4.62
CA SER A 573 -13.96 -8.99 5.16
C SER A 573 -12.56 -8.41 4.89
N ALA A 574 -11.61 -8.71 5.77
CA ALA A 574 -10.24 -8.25 5.65
C ALA A 574 -9.48 -8.84 4.44
N ILE A 575 -9.95 -9.95 3.87
CA ILE A 575 -9.28 -10.66 2.76
C ILE A 575 -10.21 -11.00 1.58
N GLU A 576 -11.52 -10.92 1.74
CA GLU A 576 -12.43 -11.21 0.63
C GLU A 576 -12.55 -10.01 -0.32
N PRO A 577 -12.87 -10.25 -1.59
CA PRO A 577 -13.22 -9.19 -2.53
C PRO A 577 -14.32 -8.26 -1.99
N PRO A 578 -14.13 -6.92 -1.97
CA PRO A 578 -15.12 -5.95 -1.47
C PRO A 578 -16.47 -6.03 -2.19
N VAL A 579 -16.48 -6.46 -3.45
CA VAL A 579 -17.71 -6.69 -4.22
C VAL A 579 -18.67 -7.70 -3.57
N LEU A 580 -18.16 -8.66 -2.80
CA LEU A 580 -19.00 -9.57 -2.01
C LEU A 580 -19.64 -8.86 -0.82
N GLY A 581 -18.97 -7.87 -0.23
CA GLY A 581 -19.54 -6.96 0.77
C GLY A 581 -20.69 -6.15 0.18
N SER A 582 -20.48 -5.55 -1.00
CA SER A 582 -21.52 -4.83 -1.76
C SER A 582 -22.75 -5.71 -2.03
N ALA A 583 -22.53 -6.96 -2.46
CA ALA A 583 -23.60 -7.92 -2.69
C ALA A 583 -24.40 -8.20 -1.41
N ARG A 584 -23.72 -8.43 -0.28
CA ARG A 584 -24.37 -8.64 1.04
C ARG A 584 -25.19 -7.43 1.46
N ARG A 585 -24.70 -6.21 1.23
CA ARG A 585 -25.44 -4.97 1.52
C ARG A 585 -26.72 -4.86 0.70
N LEU A 586 -26.66 -5.15 -0.60
CA LEU A 586 -27.85 -5.15 -1.45
C LEU A 586 -28.86 -6.24 -1.03
N ILE A 587 -28.39 -7.46 -0.75
CA ILE A 587 -29.22 -8.56 -0.22
C ILE A 587 -29.92 -8.13 1.07
N ALA A 588 -29.18 -7.53 1.99
CA ALA A 588 -29.72 -7.12 3.28
C ALA A 588 -30.71 -5.94 3.17
N ALA A 589 -30.51 -5.03 2.22
CA ALA A 589 -31.45 -3.94 1.98
C ALA A 589 -32.75 -4.43 1.33
N GLY A 590 -32.66 -5.45 0.47
CA GLY A 590 -33.82 -6.09 -0.16
C GLY A 590 -34.73 -5.07 -0.85
N HIS A 591 -36.05 -5.25 -0.77
CA HIS A 591 -37.03 -4.38 -1.46
C HIS A 591 -37.05 -2.91 -0.98
N ALA A 592 -36.30 -2.57 0.07
CA ALA A 592 -36.14 -1.18 0.50
C ALA A 592 -35.00 -0.44 -0.23
N SER A 593 -34.14 -1.15 -0.95
CA SER A 593 -32.99 -0.55 -1.66
C SER A 593 -33.43 0.26 -2.87
N LEU A 594 -32.64 1.26 -3.23
CA LEU A 594 -32.80 2.03 -4.46
C LEU A 594 -32.82 1.13 -5.70
N ALA A 595 -32.02 0.06 -5.74
CA ALA A 595 -32.05 -0.90 -6.85
C ALA A 595 -33.45 -1.50 -7.08
N ALA A 596 -34.27 -1.66 -6.04
CA ALA A 596 -35.57 -2.31 -6.17
C ALA A 596 -36.59 -1.46 -6.94
N THR A 597 -36.40 -0.13 -7.01
CA THR A 597 -37.33 0.79 -7.69
C THR A 597 -37.32 0.59 -9.21
N ALA A 598 -36.25 0.03 -9.76
CA ALA A 598 -36.07 -0.19 -11.20
C ALA A 598 -36.52 -1.58 -11.69
N TYR A 599 -37.12 -2.41 -10.82
CA TYR A 599 -37.52 -3.79 -11.12
C TYR A 599 -38.95 -4.10 -10.69
N ALA A 600 -39.58 -5.06 -11.37
CA ALA A 600 -40.77 -5.70 -10.81
C ALA A 600 -40.40 -6.53 -9.56
N PRO A 601 -41.28 -6.62 -8.53
CA PRO A 601 -40.94 -7.29 -7.26
C PRO A 601 -40.43 -8.73 -7.39
N LEU A 602 -40.99 -9.51 -8.31
CA LEU A 602 -40.56 -10.90 -8.54
C LEU A 602 -39.18 -10.98 -9.22
N GLU A 603 -38.88 -10.07 -10.14
CA GLU A 603 -37.60 -10.01 -10.84
C GLU A 603 -36.48 -9.62 -9.89
N PHE A 604 -36.73 -8.60 -9.05
CA PHE A 604 -35.79 -8.20 -8.02
C PHE A 604 -35.52 -9.33 -7.02
N SER A 605 -36.57 -10.04 -6.59
CA SER A 605 -36.40 -11.20 -5.70
C SER A 605 -35.53 -12.30 -6.33
N ARG A 606 -35.62 -12.52 -7.65
CA ARG A 606 -34.73 -13.46 -8.37
C ARG A 606 -33.29 -12.96 -8.44
N LEU A 607 -33.06 -11.66 -8.62
CA LEU A 607 -31.73 -11.05 -8.57
C LEU A 607 -31.08 -11.30 -7.20
N LEU A 608 -31.80 -11.05 -6.10
CA LEU A 608 -31.30 -11.27 -4.74
C LEU A 608 -30.90 -12.74 -4.51
N VAL A 609 -31.71 -13.71 -4.93
CA VAL A 609 -31.38 -15.15 -4.83
C VAL A 609 -30.11 -15.51 -5.62
N ARG A 610 -29.90 -14.89 -6.79
CA ARG A 610 -28.67 -15.08 -7.58
C ARG A 610 -27.45 -14.48 -6.89
N LEU A 611 -27.58 -13.29 -6.29
CA LEU A 611 -26.53 -12.68 -5.49
C LEU A 611 -26.19 -13.53 -4.25
N GLU A 612 -27.18 -14.04 -3.54
CA GLU A 612 -26.97 -14.96 -2.39
C GLU A 612 -26.22 -16.22 -2.80
N ARG A 613 -26.48 -16.74 -4.01
CA ARG A 613 -25.73 -17.87 -4.56
C ARG A 613 -24.28 -17.48 -4.85
N ALA A 614 -24.05 -16.36 -5.53
CA ALA A 614 -22.69 -15.87 -5.83
C ALA A 614 -21.87 -15.66 -4.54
N VAL A 615 -22.46 -15.01 -3.53
CA VAL A 615 -21.82 -14.79 -2.21
C VAL A 615 -21.48 -16.11 -1.53
N ARG A 616 -22.40 -17.09 -1.48
CA ARG A 616 -22.14 -18.40 -0.87
C ARG A 616 -21.07 -19.20 -1.62
N GLN A 617 -20.90 -18.96 -2.91
CA GLN A 617 -19.90 -19.61 -3.75
C GLN A 617 -18.57 -18.84 -3.79
N HIS A 618 -18.48 -17.68 -3.11
CA HIS A 618 -17.37 -16.73 -3.23
C HIS A 618 -17.05 -16.33 -4.68
N ASP A 619 -18.07 -16.30 -5.54
CA ASP A 619 -17.97 -15.94 -6.96
C ASP A 619 -18.05 -14.42 -7.13
N ALA A 620 -16.91 -13.75 -6.95
CA ALA A 620 -16.79 -12.30 -7.05
C ALA A 620 -17.12 -11.77 -8.45
N GLU A 621 -16.82 -12.55 -9.48
CA GLU A 621 -17.09 -12.18 -10.87
C GLU A 621 -18.58 -12.15 -11.13
N HIS A 622 -19.31 -13.21 -10.78
CA HIS A 622 -20.75 -13.23 -10.95
C HIS A 622 -21.45 -12.19 -10.07
N ALA A 623 -20.97 -11.96 -8.84
CA ALA A 623 -21.48 -10.88 -8.00
C ALA A 623 -21.30 -9.51 -8.66
N ALA A 624 -20.13 -9.24 -9.25
CA ALA A 624 -19.84 -7.98 -9.95
C ALA A 624 -20.76 -7.77 -11.15
N GLU A 625 -20.98 -8.79 -11.98
CA GLU A 625 -21.90 -8.75 -13.13
C GLU A 625 -23.33 -8.38 -12.69
N LEU A 626 -23.84 -9.07 -11.67
CA LEU A 626 -25.18 -8.85 -11.13
C LEU A 626 -25.36 -7.45 -10.57
N LEU A 627 -24.37 -6.96 -9.79
CA LEU A 627 -24.39 -5.61 -9.23
C LEU A 627 -24.29 -4.55 -10.32
N SER A 628 -23.45 -4.77 -11.34
CA SER A 628 -23.32 -3.83 -12.47
C SER A 628 -24.62 -3.72 -13.27
N ALA A 629 -25.28 -4.85 -13.55
CA ALA A 629 -26.58 -4.87 -14.22
C ALA A 629 -27.65 -4.15 -13.38
N ALA A 630 -27.65 -4.34 -12.06
CA ALA A 630 -28.58 -3.65 -11.16
C ALA A 630 -28.40 -2.14 -11.18
N ARG A 631 -27.15 -1.64 -11.17
CA ARG A 631 -26.85 -0.21 -11.29
C ARG A 631 -27.32 0.36 -12.62
N ALA A 632 -26.94 -0.28 -13.73
CA ALA A 632 -27.30 0.17 -15.07
C ALA A 632 -28.82 0.25 -15.28
N GLN A 633 -29.59 -0.67 -14.68
CA GLN A 633 -31.06 -0.64 -14.73
C GLN A 633 -31.64 0.60 -14.04
N VAL A 634 -31.09 0.98 -12.88
CA VAL A 634 -31.51 2.20 -12.16
C VAL A 634 -31.19 3.44 -12.99
N ASP A 635 -29.95 3.53 -13.50
CA ASP A 635 -29.51 4.71 -14.24
C ASP A 635 -30.31 4.91 -15.55
N GLN A 636 -30.73 3.82 -16.21
CA GLN A 636 -31.65 3.88 -17.36
C GLN A 636 -33.05 4.36 -16.95
N SER A 637 -33.57 3.88 -15.82
CA SER A 637 -34.90 4.26 -15.34
C SER A 637 -34.97 5.74 -14.91
N GLU A 638 -33.88 6.31 -14.42
CA GLU A 638 -33.79 7.74 -14.09
C GLU A 638 -33.58 8.60 -15.35
N GLY A 639 -32.80 8.11 -16.33
CA GLY A 639 -32.56 8.78 -17.61
C GLY A 639 -33.81 8.90 -18.49
N ASP A 640 -34.73 7.92 -18.45
CA ASP A 640 -36.02 7.99 -19.16
C ASP A 640 -36.99 9.05 -18.59
N PHE A 641 -36.75 9.53 -17.36
CA PHE A 641 -37.51 10.65 -16.77
C PHE A 641 -36.85 12.02 -16.99
N SER A 642 -35.56 12.11 -17.31
CA SER A 642 -34.84 13.39 -17.47
C SER A 642 -34.79 13.93 -18.91
N SER A 643 -35.29 13.18 -19.91
CA SER A 643 -35.35 13.67 -21.30
C SER A 643 -36.50 14.65 -21.56
N GLU A 644 -37.40 14.85 -20.59
CA GLU A 644 -38.36 15.95 -20.58
C GLU A 644 -38.01 16.89 -19.43
N GLN A 645 -37.73 18.17 -19.75
CA GLN A 645 -37.49 19.29 -18.83
C GLN A 645 -36.03 19.58 -18.41
N LEU A 646 -35.27 20.17 -19.33
CA LEU A 646 -34.39 21.28 -18.99
C LEU A 646 -34.90 22.54 -19.71
N PRO A 647 -35.36 23.58 -18.99
CA PRO A 647 -35.71 24.84 -19.63
C PRO A 647 -34.44 25.53 -20.14
N SER A 648 -34.48 25.99 -21.40
CA SER A 648 -33.44 26.81 -22.00
C SER A 648 -33.25 28.10 -21.17
N VAL A 649 -32.06 28.30 -20.61
CA VAL A 649 -31.67 29.59 -20.06
C VAL A 649 -31.12 30.42 -21.20
N ALA A 650 -31.83 31.51 -21.51
CA ALA A 650 -31.47 32.53 -22.50
C ALA A 650 -30.39 33.49 -21.96
#